data_AF-A0A8H5JDB6-F1
#
_entry.id   AF-A0A8H5JDB6-F1
#
_cell.length_a   1.000
_cell.length_b   1.000
_cell.length_c   1.000
_cell.angle_alpha   90.00
_cell.angle_beta   90.00
_cell.angle_gamma   90.00
#
_symmetry.space_group_name_H-M   'P 1'
#
loop_
_entity.id
_entity.type
_entity.pdbx_description
1 polymer ?
#
loop_
_entity_poly.entity_id
_entity_poly.type
_entity_poly.pdbx_seq_one_letter_code
_entity_poly.pdbx_strand_id
1 'polypeptide(L)'
;MPLSSPADSSVSWHPSSTESVTRGSGYGGPSRDQIDTLLDIFFKFIYPMPSYAFLHPETTKRRCRSHDVHRALPASICAVAMLYLRREVDLDLDHRQDSSRRALNYIVTSAEDTSAWIRMAEESIWRSLESPSITKLQALLLVIHYYIETELFQRAFMLTATAARFATTMRLNYERHDLQPVAQEVRRRTLWSLKMVERYFSIGLAEFDSLPMEVIYIDFPRSEEDFMAMTNDREADATRNDQANGDCPSYYGEGGTYGLVMQLEAIRNDVMKISRQIALLETPLGNLTDLFSHHLQTLASMEKPAPILEALLSADEAFQPLGNTHCDINRILLPGYSEAAPVAVLAGHDNQALLTAEAQCLHHAMRILYILTTLNQHSTQHHLLEFDTAICAYHATRLILFIYRFGKGPARPSPEFAVSRAELCLAALKRFFRFSALVSPIIGELEESITIFSEQQKKKQNIPSNSVNSIYVPGGTLFPATLSLSTTWDLDLYGQVTEVIRDENMALGTHWVLSPELDVAKDPRYGRVGETTSFFFFVLAALTASWAHKHVANQFLTSYGEDVYLVGEFAAQYVRTVEEKDKNGFIKVATTVKHFLYGEGAGGINTASMAGGINHLYNDLALPYIRVLRENPASIMVSYSSIDRLPMSINKQLLQGMLSSEMGFEGLLRSDDMAIPHLHTQSLVASSPKDAATKALRAGLQPELAPQQPAAFPTLVNSSGDQEIVRLVDEAVKQHLIIKFATGMFDLPLPTMKDLKKVLRASKHLAVNRKASRESIVLLQNKNGFLPKSKTSKVALLGPMADILNPGSYAPSRSEKPLHGRTLKGSLEAALGAKNVKYVKGVDIAFVRDSDSEGIQVAVAAAKEAGLAIVAVGSLSVYTLDPNAGERTDGEFFTHASLGFPGSQQQLLDAILDAGVPTIVVLSGGQSFVLNNSTMRADAILHTFLAGEFTADSTVEIIQGKVNPSGKLTVTMPQAEGALLVYYDFLPSEAQGGVSFIQTPSVCATYDYNFPCLKRGDAPMPFGYGLSYTTFDISAPNVTQKDGTVSISVTVTNTGSLAGKEVVQVYQRPTNSEIELPNKRLIRFQKFELKRGQSKVVNFSIPKNDLGHYNNAKYQVESGEYIFWTGSSTKITDLKNATVTL
;
A
#
# COMPACT_ATOMS: atom_id res chain seq x y z
N MET A 1 -29.19 -16.22 56.14
CA MET A 1 -29.89 -15.17 56.92
C MET A 1 -31.09 -14.70 56.11
N PRO A 2 -32.33 -14.81 56.62
CA PRO A 2 -33.52 -14.61 55.81
C PRO A 2 -34.09 -13.19 55.99
N LEU A 3 -34.48 -12.54 54.90
CA LEU A 3 -35.39 -11.39 54.94
C LEU A 3 -36.50 -11.58 53.91
N SER A 4 -37.67 -11.85 54.50
CA SER A 4 -39.06 -11.76 54.08
C SER A 4 -39.44 -10.89 52.86
N SER A 5 -40.42 -11.41 52.12
CA SER A 5 -41.36 -10.75 51.21
C SER A 5 -42.14 -9.57 51.83
N PRO A 6 -42.63 -8.64 50.98
CA PRO A 6 -44.08 -8.39 50.85
C PRO A 6 -44.50 -8.27 49.36
N ALA A 7 -45.51 -9.00 48.88
CA ALA A 7 -46.95 -8.75 49.01
C ALA A 7 -47.44 -7.46 48.29
N ASP A 8 -48.32 -7.70 47.30
CA ASP A 8 -49.07 -6.73 46.50
C ASP A 8 -49.68 -5.58 47.31
N SER A 9 -49.63 -4.37 46.74
CA SER A 9 -50.65 -3.35 47.01
C SER A 9 -50.95 -2.56 45.73
N SER A 10 -52.12 -2.86 45.17
CA SER A 10 -52.89 -2.01 44.25
C SER A 10 -53.01 -0.58 44.78
N VAL A 11 -52.58 0.42 44.00
CA VAL A 11 -52.99 1.81 44.22
C VAL A 11 -53.47 2.40 42.90
N SER A 12 -54.78 2.60 42.87
CA SER A 12 -55.57 3.35 41.90
C SER A 12 -55.08 4.79 41.74
N TRP A 13 -54.97 5.26 40.50
CA TRP A 13 -54.68 6.67 40.18
C TRP A 13 -55.99 7.46 40.07
N HIS A 14 -56.21 8.43 40.98
CA HIS A 14 -57.15 9.54 40.79
C HIS A 14 -56.36 10.82 40.45
N PRO A 15 -56.88 11.71 39.59
CA PRO A 15 -56.16 12.89 39.12
C PRO A 15 -56.58 14.15 39.89
N SER A 16 -55.64 14.84 40.54
CA SER A 16 -55.74 16.29 40.74
C SER A 16 -54.44 16.92 41.24
N SER A 17 -53.96 17.89 40.44
CA SER A 17 -53.45 19.23 40.83
C SER A 17 -52.36 19.29 41.91
N THR A 18 -51.21 19.95 41.77
CA THR A 18 -50.78 21.10 40.97
C THR A 18 -49.27 21.12 41.07
N GLU A 19 -48.53 21.12 39.95
CA GLU A 19 -47.25 21.81 39.90
C GLU A 19 -46.85 22.09 38.44
N SER A 20 -46.33 23.29 38.25
CA SER A 20 -46.15 24.01 37.00
C SER A 20 -45.29 23.26 35.98
N VAL A 21 -45.87 23.05 34.80
CA VAL A 21 -45.16 22.72 33.56
C VAL A 21 -44.31 23.92 33.16
N THR A 22 -43.02 23.89 33.47
CA THR A 22 -42.03 24.66 32.73
C THR A 22 -41.79 23.98 31.38
N ARG A 23 -42.08 24.72 30.30
CA ARG A 23 -41.68 24.38 28.94
C ARG A 23 -40.17 24.15 28.90
N GLY A 24 -39.75 22.90 28.70
CA GLY A 24 -38.38 22.49 28.40
C GLY A 24 -38.41 21.22 27.55
N SER A 25 -37.98 21.36 26.27
CA SER A 25 -37.74 20.32 25.24
C SER A 25 -38.88 19.34 24.86
N GLY A 26 -39.94 19.86 24.25
CA GLY A 26 -40.19 19.72 22.81
C GLY A 26 -40.15 18.37 22.07
N TYR A 27 -40.65 17.24 22.59
CA TYR A 27 -40.99 16.08 21.73
C TYR A 27 -42.42 15.59 21.98
N GLY A 28 -43.34 15.95 21.09
CA GLY A 28 -44.70 15.40 21.07
C GLY A 28 -44.70 13.98 20.50
N GLY A 29 -45.23 13.02 21.25
CA GLY A 29 -45.46 11.65 20.77
C GLY A 29 -46.57 11.57 19.70
N PRO A 30 -46.77 10.41 19.06
CA PRO A 30 -47.81 10.25 18.05
C PRO A 30 -49.22 10.48 18.63
N SER A 31 -50.12 11.06 17.82
CA SER A 31 -51.51 11.26 18.18
C SER A 31 -52.29 9.93 18.20
N ARG A 32 -53.47 9.92 18.83
CA ARG A 32 -54.31 8.71 18.93
C ARG A 32 -54.67 8.11 17.56
N ASP A 33 -55.05 8.95 16.61
CA ASP A 33 -55.41 8.53 15.25
C ASP A 33 -54.20 7.98 14.46
N GLN A 34 -53.01 8.54 14.73
CA GLN A 34 -51.74 8.04 14.18
C GLN A 34 -51.40 6.66 14.77
N ILE A 35 -51.57 6.48 16.08
CA ILE A 35 -51.31 5.19 16.76
C ILE A 35 -52.21 4.09 16.19
N ASP A 36 -53.52 4.34 16.06
CA ASP A 36 -54.45 3.32 15.56
C ASP A 36 -54.11 2.85 14.14
N THR A 37 -53.81 3.78 13.24
CA THR A 37 -53.51 3.46 11.85
C THR A 37 -52.13 2.81 11.68
N LEU A 38 -51.10 3.35 12.35
CA LEU A 38 -49.73 2.86 12.20
C LEU A 38 -49.50 1.50 12.88
N LEU A 39 -50.25 1.18 13.94
CA LEU A 39 -50.26 -0.16 14.52
C LEU A 39 -50.77 -1.21 13.53
N ASP A 40 -51.87 -0.91 12.84
CA ASP A 40 -52.42 -1.83 11.84
C ASP A 40 -51.48 -2.03 10.65
N ILE A 41 -50.79 -0.97 10.22
CA ILE A 41 -49.77 -1.04 9.16
C ILE A 41 -48.57 -1.87 9.61
N PHE A 42 -48.04 -1.63 10.81
CA PHE A 42 -46.92 -2.39 11.36
C PHE A 42 -47.23 -3.89 11.39
N PHE A 43 -48.36 -4.28 11.98
CA PHE A 43 -48.73 -5.69 12.10
C PHE A 43 -49.06 -6.37 10.76
N LYS A 44 -49.47 -5.59 9.74
CA LYS A 44 -49.77 -6.14 8.43
C LYS A 44 -48.54 -6.30 7.53
N PHE A 45 -47.62 -5.34 7.53
CA PHE A 45 -46.56 -5.26 6.51
C PHE A 45 -45.14 -5.47 7.05
N ILE A 46 -44.87 -5.14 8.31
CA ILE A 46 -43.52 -5.19 8.91
C ILE A 46 -43.39 -6.41 9.81
N TYR A 47 -44.38 -6.63 10.66
CA TYR A 47 -44.43 -7.72 11.62
C TYR A 47 -44.24 -9.13 11.05
N PRO A 48 -44.67 -9.46 9.82
CA PRO A 48 -44.38 -10.77 9.23
C PRO A 48 -42.88 -11.10 9.12
N MET A 49 -41.99 -10.11 9.20
CA MET A 49 -40.54 -10.34 9.29
C MET A 49 -40.17 -10.89 10.67
N PRO A 50 -39.47 -12.04 10.76
CA PRO A 50 -39.06 -12.63 12.02
C PRO A 50 -38.35 -11.66 12.98
N SER A 51 -37.50 -10.76 12.49
CA SER A 51 -36.83 -9.74 13.29
C SER A 51 -37.78 -8.79 14.06
N TYR A 52 -39.01 -8.60 13.58
CA TYR A 52 -40.04 -7.76 14.20
C TYR A 52 -41.17 -8.57 14.88
N ALA A 53 -41.17 -9.91 14.74
CA ALA A 53 -42.24 -10.81 15.15
C ALA A 53 -42.22 -11.22 16.64
N PHE A 54 -41.88 -10.27 17.54
CA PHE A 54 -41.77 -10.49 18.99
C PHE A 54 -42.90 -9.87 19.82
N LEU A 55 -43.84 -9.20 19.17
CA LEU A 55 -45.04 -8.62 19.78
C LEU A 55 -46.25 -9.51 19.53
N HIS A 56 -47.06 -9.82 20.54
CA HIS A 56 -48.32 -10.51 20.27
C HIS A 56 -49.36 -9.49 19.72
N PRO A 57 -49.91 -9.65 18.50
CA PRO A 57 -50.64 -8.57 17.82
C PRO A 57 -51.88 -8.08 18.57
N GLU A 58 -52.76 -9.00 18.98
CA GLU A 58 -54.04 -8.62 19.59
C GLU A 58 -53.83 -7.94 20.95
N THR A 59 -52.97 -8.50 21.79
CA THR A 59 -52.67 -7.92 23.11
C THR A 59 -51.94 -6.59 23.00
N THR A 60 -51.04 -6.44 22.02
CA THR A 60 -50.30 -5.19 21.82
C THR A 60 -51.23 -4.09 21.34
N LYS A 61 -52.05 -4.34 20.31
CA LYS A 61 -53.04 -3.39 19.81
C LYS A 61 -53.99 -2.93 20.90
N ARG A 62 -54.57 -3.88 21.65
CA ARG A 62 -55.48 -3.58 22.77
C ARG A 62 -54.83 -2.68 23.82
N ARG A 63 -53.62 -3.03 24.28
CA ARG A 63 -52.95 -2.29 25.36
C ARG A 63 -52.41 -0.92 24.91
N CYS A 64 -51.95 -0.80 23.66
CA CYS A 64 -51.59 0.49 23.08
C CYS A 64 -52.81 1.42 22.98
N ARG A 65 -53.97 0.89 22.55
CA ARG A 65 -55.24 1.64 22.47
C ARG A 65 -55.76 2.09 23.84
N SER A 66 -55.64 1.24 24.86
CA SER A 66 -56.06 1.52 26.23
C SER A 66 -55.04 2.32 27.06
N HIS A 67 -53.88 2.67 26.49
CA HIS A 67 -52.76 3.35 27.18
C HIS A 67 -52.21 2.56 28.40
N ASP A 68 -52.35 1.23 28.38
CA ASP A 68 -51.90 0.31 29.44
C ASP A 68 -50.47 -0.25 29.19
N VAL A 69 -49.66 0.52 28.46
CA VAL A 69 -48.27 0.21 28.14
C VAL A 69 -47.40 1.46 28.25
N HIS A 70 -46.12 1.26 28.54
CA HIS A 70 -45.14 2.34 28.56
C HIS A 70 -45.10 3.07 27.21
N ARG A 71 -45.21 4.40 27.23
CA ARG A 71 -45.32 5.29 26.04
C ARG A 71 -44.25 5.09 24.96
N ALA A 72 -43.09 4.57 25.32
CA ALA A 72 -42.00 4.28 24.38
C ALA A 72 -42.39 3.20 23.35
N LEU A 73 -43.21 2.21 23.72
CA LEU A 73 -43.59 1.12 22.82
C LEU A 73 -44.47 1.58 21.65
N PRO A 74 -45.66 2.21 21.86
CA PRO A 74 -46.46 2.69 20.74
C PRO A 74 -45.71 3.74 19.89
N ALA A 75 -44.88 4.59 20.50
CA ALA A 75 -44.07 5.56 19.77
C ALA A 75 -43.04 4.91 18.84
N SER A 76 -42.35 3.87 19.32
CA SER A 76 -41.35 3.14 18.52
C SER A 76 -42.01 2.35 17.39
N ILE A 77 -43.16 1.71 17.65
CA ILE A 77 -43.94 1.01 16.61
C ILE A 77 -44.37 2.00 15.51
N CYS A 78 -44.93 3.15 15.91
CA CYS A 78 -45.36 4.19 14.97
C CYS A 78 -44.20 4.72 14.14
N ALA A 79 -43.03 4.97 14.75
CA ALA A 79 -41.87 5.47 14.04
C ALA A 79 -41.31 4.47 13.02
N VAL A 80 -41.24 3.18 13.38
CA VAL A 80 -40.84 2.11 12.46
C VAL A 80 -41.86 1.97 11.32
N ALA A 81 -43.16 1.95 11.60
CA ALA A 81 -44.20 1.93 10.57
C ALA A 81 -44.09 3.12 9.61
N MET A 82 -43.88 4.32 10.16
CA MET A 82 -43.77 5.56 9.39
C MET A 82 -42.48 5.60 8.54
N LEU A 83 -41.38 5.03 9.02
CA LEU A 83 -40.12 4.90 8.28
C LEU A 83 -40.32 4.17 6.95
N TYR A 84 -41.01 3.02 6.98
CA TYR A 84 -41.28 2.23 5.78
C TYR A 84 -42.37 2.87 4.90
N LEU A 85 -43.42 3.45 5.50
CA LEU A 85 -44.48 4.14 4.75
C LEU A 85 -43.98 5.35 3.94
N ARG A 86 -43.13 6.22 4.53
CA ARG A 86 -42.60 7.39 3.80
C ARG A 86 -41.80 6.98 2.57
N ARG A 87 -41.03 5.90 2.71
CA ARG A 87 -40.17 5.37 1.65
C ARG A 87 -40.99 4.71 0.52
N GLU A 88 -42.21 4.24 0.79
CA GLU A 88 -43.15 3.72 -0.24
C GLU A 88 -43.98 4.82 -0.94
N VAL A 89 -44.41 5.87 -0.22
CA VAL A 89 -45.31 6.92 -0.78
C VAL A 89 -44.63 7.82 -1.82
N ASP A 90 -43.30 7.90 -1.83
CA ASP A 90 -42.51 8.73 -2.75
C ASP A 90 -42.52 8.29 -4.23
N LEU A 91 -43.29 7.25 -4.61
CA LEU A 91 -43.21 6.66 -5.96
C LEU A 91 -44.53 6.43 -6.72
N ASP A 92 -45.70 6.84 -6.21
CA ASP A 92 -46.94 6.66 -7.00
C ASP A 92 -48.04 7.69 -6.71
N LEU A 93 -47.66 8.97 -6.67
CA LEU A 93 -48.60 10.08 -6.60
C LEU A 93 -49.04 10.57 -8.00
N ASP A 94 -49.55 9.66 -8.82
CA ASP A 94 -50.40 10.02 -9.95
C ASP A 94 -51.45 8.93 -10.19
N HIS A 95 -52.54 8.93 -9.40
CA HIS A 95 -53.92 8.70 -9.86
C HIS A 95 -54.95 8.70 -8.71
N ARG A 96 -56.14 9.23 -9.01
CA ARG A 96 -57.21 9.64 -8.08
C ARG A 96 -58.14 8.48 -7.67
N GLN A 97 -58.77 8.67 -6.50
CA GLN A 97 -59.96 7.98 -5.95
C GLN A 97 -59.75 6.77 -5.03
N ASP A 98 -59.34 7.01 -3.79
CA ASP A 98 -59.74 6.15 -2.66
C ASP A 98 -59.83 6.95 -1.34
N SER A 99 -60.86 6.70 -0.53
CA SER A 99 -61.10 7.41 0.73
C SER A 99 -60.10 7.02 1.82
N SER A 100 -59.64 5.77 1.82
CA SER A 100 -58.61 5.25 2.70
C SER A 100 -57.22 5.84 2.41
N ARG A 101 -56.92 6.21 1.15
CA ARG A 101 -55.66 6.87 0.75
C ARG A 101 -55.55 8.31 1.24
N ARG A 102 -56.69 9.02 1.37
CA ARG A 102 -56.72 10.39 1.92
C ARG A 102 -56.36 10.44 3.40
N ALA A 103 -56.81 9.44 4.18
CA ALA A 103 -56.45 9.28 5.59
C ALA A 103 -54.95 8.97 5.76
N LEU A 104 -54.38 8.08 4.93
CA LEU A 104 -52.95 7.79 4.94
C LEU A 104 -52.11 9.04 4.58
N ASN A 105 -52.48 9.78 3.54
CA ASN A 105 -51.78 11.01 3.16
C ASN A 105 -51.81 12.07 4.26
N TYR A 106 -52.95 12.23 4.95
CA TYR A 106 -53.05 13.13 6.10
C TYR A 106 -52.11 12.72 7.25
N ILE A 107 -51.98 11.42 7.52
CA ILE A 107 -51.07 10.90 8.55
C ILE A 107 -49.60 11.13 8.16
N VAL A 108 -49.24 10.91 6.89
CA VAL A 108 -47.87 11.12 6.38
C VAL A 108 -47.45 12.59 6.48
N THR A 109 -48.35 13.51 6.12
CA THR A 109 -48.09 14.96 6.13
C THR A 109 -48.19 15.60 7.52
N SER A 110 -48.97 15.03 8.45
CA SER A 110 -49.11 15.53 9.83
C SER A 110 -48.02 15.06 10.80
N ALA A 111 -47.23 14.04 10.44
CA ALA A 111 -46.13 13.54 11.25
C ALA A 111 -44.84 14.35 11.03
N GLU A 112 -44.72 15.56 11.60
CA GLU A 112 -43.62 16.50 11.27
C GLU A 112 -42.19 15.96 11.55
N ASP A 113 -41.99 15.08 12.55
CA ASP A 113 -40.68 14.47 12.83
C ASP A 113 -40.76 13.06 13.46
N THR A 114 -40.64 12.00 12.66
CA THR A 114 -40.60 10.61 13.17
C THR A 114 -39.38 10.34 14.06
N SER A 115 -38.29 11.08 13.84
CA SER A 115 -37.07 10.95 14.66
C SER A 115 -37.28 11.51 16.07
N ALA A 116 -38.22 12.44 16.26
CA ALA A 116 -38.64 12.90 17.59
C ALA A 116 -39.32 11.78 18.40
N TRP A 117 -40.14 10.94 17.77
CA TRP A 117 -40.81 9.82 18.46
C TRP A 117 -39.81 8.77 18.95
N ILE A 118 -38.79 8.48 18.13
CA ILE A 118 -37.69 7.58 18.51
C ILE A 118 -36.84 8.18 19.63
N ARG A 119 -36.44 9.45 19.53
CA ARG A 119 -35.69 10.12 20.60
C ARG A 119 -36.48 10.15 21.91
N MET A 120 -37.78 10.43 21.86
CA MET A 120 -38.66 10.38 23.02
C MET A 120 -38.72 8.97 23.64
N ALA A 121 -38.85 7.93 22.81
CA ALA A 121 -38.87 6.56 23.27
C ALA A 121 -37.56 6.17 23.97
N GLU A 122 -36.42 6.48 23.34
CA GLU A 122 -35.09 6.24 23.89
C GLU A 122 -34.85 7.02 25.19
N GLU A 123 -35.10 8.33 25.22
CA GLU A 123 -34.94 9.15 26.43
C GLU A 123 -35.82 8.64 27.57
N SER A 124 -37.04 8.20 27.29
CA SER A 124 -37.95 7.65 28.30
C SER A 124 -37.43 6.33 28.88
N ILE A 125 -36.75 5.51 28.09
CA ILE A 125 -36.09 4.29 28.57
C ILE A 125 -34.84 4.66 29.38
N TRP A 126 -34.04 5.62 28.90
CA TRP A 126 -32.80 6.06 29.53
C TRP A 126 -33.01 6.68 30.91
N ARG A 127 -34.13 7.38 31.13
CA ARG A 127 -34.49 7.95 32.44
C ARG A 127 -34.97 6.91 33.46
N SER A 128 -35.06 5.63 33.08
CA SER A 128 -35.60 4.58 33.96
C SER A 128 -34.85 3.25 33.80
N LEU A 129 -33.52 3.33 33.64
CA LEU A 129 -32.63 2.17 33.44
C LEU A 129 -32.65 1.20 34.65
N GLU A 130 -32.92 1.71 35.84
CA GLU A 130 -33.05 0.95 37.08
C GLU A 130 -34.31 0.07 37.15
N SER A 131 -35.26 0.25 36.22
CA SER A 131 -36.54 -0.46 36.20
C SER A 131 -36.80 -1.08 34.81
N PRO A 132 -36.06 -2.14 34.42
CA PRO A 132 -36.28 -2.82 33.16
C PRO A 132 -37.65 -3.53 33.14
N SER A 133 -38.31 -3.53 31.99
CA SER A 133 -39.55 -4.28 31.76
C SER A 133 -39.61 -4.82 30.34
N ILE A 134 -40.41 -5.86 30.11
CA ILE A 134 -40.63 -6.46 28.77
C ILE A 134 -41.00 -5.37 27.76
N THR A 135 -41.96 -4.51 28.11
CA THR A 135 -42.44 -3.43 27.23
C THR A 135 -41.34 -2.42 26.89
N LYS A 136 -40.44 -2.09 27.83
CA LYS A 136 -39.30 -1.20 27.57
C LYS A 136 -38.24 -1.87 26.69
N LEU A 137 -37.97 -3.16 26.90
CA LEU A 137 -37.05 -3.93 26.06
C LEU A 137 -37.57 -4.07 24.62
N GLN A 138 -38.86 -4.36 24.46
CA GLN A 138 -39.52 -4.43 23.15
C GLN A 138 -39.47 -3.08 22.42
N ALA A 139 -39.69 -1.96 23.12
CA ALA A 139 -39.52 -0.63 22.56
C ALA A 139 -38.06 -0.37 22.17
N LEU A 140 -37.10 -0.77 23.01
CA LEU A 140 -35.67 -0.62 22.74
C LEU A 140 -35.23 -1.40 21.50
N LEU A 141 -35.73 -2.62 21.29
CA LEU A 141 -35.48 -3.40 20.06
C LEU A 141 -35.96 -2.66 18.81
N LEU A 142 -37.16 -2.07 18.84
CA LEU A 142 -37.68 -1.26 17.73
C LEU A 142 -36.85 0.01 17.48
N VAL A 143 -36.35 0.65 18.55
CA VAL A 143 -35.43 1.80 18.45
C VAL A 143 -34.11 1.39 17.78
N ILE A 144 -33.54 0.24 18.17
CA ILE A 144 -32.32 -0.30 17.57
C ILE A 144 -32.53 -0.56 16.07
N HIS A 145 -33.61 -1.24 15.71
CA HIS A 145 -33.98 -1.47 14.31
C HIS A 145 -34.14 -0.17 13.51
N TYR A 146 -34.79 0.85 14.10
CA TYR A 146 -34.91 2.15 13.46
C TYR A 146 -33.53 2.76 13.19
N TYR A 147 -32.62 2.74 14.16
CA TYR A 147 -31.28 3.31 13.99
C TYR A 147 -30.38 2.55 13.01
N ILE A 148 -30.55 1.24 12.91
CA ILE A 148 -29.91 0.42 11.86
C ILE A 148 -30.37 0.91 10.47
N GLU A 149 -31.67 1.13 10.28
CA GLU A 149 -32.25 1.54 8.99
C GLU A 149 -32.10 3.05 8.67
N THR A 150 -31.58 3.84 9.61
CA THR A 150 -31.28 5.27 9.44
C THR A 150 -29.79 5.61 9.62
N GLU A 151 -28.89 4.65 9.41
CA GLU A 151 -27.43 4.87 9.36
C GLU A 151 -26.78 5.34 10.68
N LEU A 152 -27.42 5.08 11.83
CA LEU A 152 -26.88 5.41 13.16
C LEU A 152 -26.34 4.16 13.88
N PHE A 153 -25.49 3.41 13.17
CA PHE A 153 -24.99 2.09 13.60
C PHE A 153 -24.26 2.10 14.94
N GLN A 154 -23.43 3.11 15.22
CA GLN A 154 -22.69 3.19 16.48
C GLN A 154 -23.64 3.31 17.68
N ARG A 155 -24.73 4.07 17.52
CA ARG A 155 -25.74 4.23 18.55
C ARG A 155 -26.54 2.94 18.72
N ALA A 156 -26.93 2.30 17.62
CA ALA A 156 -27.64 1.02 17.62
C ALA A 156 -26.83 -0.09 18.31
N PHE A 157 -25.52 -0.15 18.07
CA PHE A 157 -24.59 -1.08 18.72
C PHE A 157 -24.60 -0.92 20.26
N MET A 158 -24.44 0.31 20.74
CA MET A 158 -24.43 0.61 22.18
C MET A 158 -25.78 0.29 22.86
N LEU A 159 -26.89 0.56 22.16
CA LEU A 159 -28.23 0.25 22.67
C LEU A 159 -28.49 -1.26 22.73
N THR A 160 -27.89 -2.05 21.83
CA THR A 160 -27.99 -3.52 21.84
C THR A 160 -27.36 -4.12 23.10
N ALA A 161 -26.18 -3.63 23.51
CA ALA A 161 -25.57 -4.02 24.78
C ALA A 161 -26.45 -3.67 26.00
N THR A 162 -27.16 -2.54 25.93
CA THR A 162 -28.13 -2.14 26.96
C THR A 162 -29.33 -3.08 26.99
N ALA A 163 -29.86 -3.46 25.83
CA ALA A 163 -30.95 -4.43 25.70
C ALA A 163 -30.58 -5.82 26.24
N ALA A 164 -29.35 -6.29 25.99
CA ALA A 164 -28.84 -7.55 26.56
C ALA A 164 -28.77 -7.53 28.10
N ARG A 165 -28.34 -6.40 28.68
CA ARG A 165 -28.35 -6.20 30.13
C ARG A 165 -29.77 -6.19 30.71
N PHE A 166 -30.71 -5.55 30.02
CA PHE A 166 -32.13 -5.58 30.40
C PHE A 166 -32.68 -7.01 30.39
N ALA A 167 -32.44 -7.76 29.31
CA ALA A 167 -32.88 -9.14 29.17
C ALA A 167 -32.32 -10.04 30.29
N THR A 168 -31.02 -9.92 30.57
CA THR A 168 -30.34 -10.68 31.64
C THR A 168 -30.87 -10.31 33.02
N THR A 169 -31.08 -9.02 33.29
CA THR A 169 -31.59 -8.52 34.58
C THR A 169 -33.00 -9.03 34.88
N MET A 170 -33.84 -9.15 33.85
CA MET A 170 -35.19 -9.73 33.93
C MET A 170 -35.21 -11.27 33.86
N ARG A 171 -34.03 -11.91 33.82
CA ARG A 171 -33.85 -13.36 33.64
C ARG A 171 -34.63 -13.90 32.44
N LEU A 172 -34.62 -13.19 31.31
CA LEU A 172 -35.31 -13.64 30.09
C LEU A 172 -34.65 -14.86 29.47
N ASN A 173 -33.37 -15.08 29.78
CA ASN A 173 -32.60 -16.24 29.35
C ASN A 173 -32.94 -17.55 30.08
N TYR A 174 -33.95 -17.55 30.95
CA TYR A 174 -34.47 -18.76 31.61
C TYR A 174 -35.98 -18.89 31.35
N GLU A 175 -36.42 -20.12 31.16
CA GLU A 175 -37.84 -20.46 31.00
C GLU A 175 -38.64 -20.19 32.29
N ARG A 176 -39.88 -19.71 32.14
CA ARG A 176 -40.80 -19.42 33.25
C ARG A 176 -42.17 -20.03 33.02
N HIS A 177 -42.37 -21.21 33.61
CA HIS A 177 -43.62 -21.96 33.53
C HIS A 177 -44.77 -21.39 34.38
N ASP A 178 -44.49 -20.37 35.22
CA ASP A 178 -45.48 -19.75 36.09
C ASP A 178 -46.25 -18.59 35.44
N LEU A 179 -45.93 -18.26 34.17
CA LEU A 179 -46.57 -17.20 33.40
C LEU A 179 -47.68 -17.75 32.50
N GLN A 180 -48.63 -16.87 32.14
CA GLN A 180 -49.64 -17.18 31.13
C GLN A 180 -48.99 -17.54 29.78
N PRO A 181 -49.58 -18.44 28.97
CA PRO A 181 -48.98 -18.93 27.73
C PRO A 181 -48.49 -17.82 26.77
N VAL A 182 -49.32 -16.79 26.56
CA VAL A 182 -48.95 -15.62 25.72
C VAL A 182 -47.73 -14.89 26.30
N ALA A 183 -47.65 -14.73 27.61
CA ALA A 183 -46.54 -14.02 28.26
C ALA A 183 -45.24 -14.83 28.22
N GLN A 184 -45.33 -16.16 28.31
CA GLN A 184 -44.18 -17.06 28.15
C GLN A 184 -43.63 -16.98 26.72
N GLU A 185 -44.49 -17.05 25.72
CA GLU A 185 -44.09 -16.99 24.31
C GLU A 185 -43.54 -15.61 23.91
N VAL A 186 -44.13 -14.53 24.44
CA VAL A 186 -43.59 -13.17 24.27
C VAL A 186 -42.18 -13.04 24.84
N ARG A 187 -41.86 -13.71 25.96
CA ARG A 187 -40.49 -13.71 26.53
C ARG A 187 -39.50 -14.39 25.60
N ARG A 188 -39.85 -15.58 25.09
CA ARG A 188 -39.03 -16.33 24.11
C ARG A 188 -38.71 -15.47 22.91
N ARG A 189 -39.75 -14.98 22.23
CA ARG A 189 -39.59 -14.18 21.00
C ARG A 189 -38.84 -12.87 21.25
N THR A 190 -39.04 -12.21 22.40
CA THR A 190 -38.29 -10.99 22.72
C THR A 190 -36.79 -11.25 22.90
N LEU A 191 -36.40 -12.34 23.57
CA LEU A 191 -34.99 -12.70 23.75
C LEU A 191 -34.36 -13.13 22.42
N TRP A 192 -35.03 -14.00 21.68
CA TRP A 192 -34.51 -14.49 20.40
C TRP A 192 -34.45 -13.36 19.36
N SER A 193 -35.35 -12.38 19.39
CA SER A 193 -35.27 -11.22 18.49
C SER A 193 -34.13 -10.29 18.87
N LEU A 194 -33.79 -10.18 20.16
CA LEU A 194 -32.55 -9.52 20.55
C LEU A 194 -31.32 -10.24 19.98
N LYS A 195 -31.30 -11.58 20.02
CA LYS A 195 -30.22 -12.37 19.43
C LYS A 195 -30.12 -12.17 17.91
N MET A 196 -31.25 -12.07 17.22
CA MET A 196 -31.31 -11.70 15.80
C MET A 196 -30.73 -10.32 15.52
N VAL A 197 -30.99 -9.34 16.38
CA VAL A 197 -30.48 -7.97 16.20
C VAL A 197 -28.98 -7.89 16.49
N GLU A 198 -28.49 -8.68 17.43
CA GLU A 198 -27.06 -8.73 17.73
C GLU A 198 -26.21 -9.19 16.54
N ARG A 199 -26.75 -10.05 15.67
CA ARG A 199 -26.06 -10.57 14.47
C ARG A 199 -25.56 -9.47 13.54
N TYR A 200 -26.22 -8.31 13.51
CA TYR A 200 -25.80 -7.16 12.70
C TYR A 200 -24.46 -6.58 13.15
N PHE A 201 -24.04 -6.87 14.38
CA PHE A 201 -22.86 -6.28 15.00
C PHE A 201 -21.78 -7.30 15.34
N SER A 202 -22.15 -8.47 15.86
CA SER A 202 -21.15 -9.41 16.37
C SER A 202 -20.35 -10.08 15.26
N ILE A 203 -20.96 -10.32 14.09
CA ILE A 203 -20.31 -10.95 12.91
C ILE A 203 -19.47 -12.19 13.26
N GLY A 204 -19.84 -12.93 14.30
CA GLY A 204 -19.12 -14.11 14.82
C GLY A 204 -17.87 -13.83 15.65
N LEU A 205 -17.57 -12.57 16.01
CA LEU A 205 -16.50 -12.17 16.94
C LEU A 205 -17.02 -12.25 18.38
N ALA A 206 -16.37 -13.05 19.21
CA ALA A 206 -16.80 -13.31 20.58
C ALA A 206 -16.77 -12.04 21.45
N GLU A 207 -15.85 -11.12 21.18
CA GLU A 207 -15.73 -9.82 21.85
C GLU A 207 -16.91 -8.87 21.61
N PHE A 208 -17.72 -9.13 20.58
CA PHE A 208 -18.89 -8.33 20.23
C PHE A 208 -20.23 -9.03 20.55
N ASP A 209 -20.19 -10.26 21.07
CA ASP A 209 -21.37 -10.95 21.59
C ASP A 209 -21.78 -10.34 22.95
N SER A 210 -22.92 -9.65 22.98
CA SER A 210 -23.55 -9.12 24.20
C SER A 210 -24.42 -10.17 24.93
N LEU A 211 -24.93 -11.17 24.21
CA LEU A 211 -25.69 -12.30 24.73
C LEU A 211 -25.24 -13.63 24.04
N PRO A 212 -24.16 -14.26 24.53
CA PRO A 212 -23.67 -15.53 23.99
C PRO A 212 -24.74 -16.64 24.02
N MET A 213 -24.72 -17.55 23.04
CA MET A 213 -25.71 -18.65 22.96
C MET A 213 -25.63 -19.57 24.19
N GLU A 214 -24.43 -19.70 24.76
CA GLU A 214 -24.08 -20.55 25.89
C GLU A 214 -24.78 -20.11 27.20
N VAL A 215 -25.34 -18.90 27.25
CA VAL A 215 -26.05 -18.37 28.43
C VAL A 215 -27.57 -18.27 28.24
N ILE A 216 -28.10 -18.81 27.13
CA ILE A 216 -29.52 -18.85 26.80
C ILE A 216 -30.07 -20.24 27.10
N TYR A 217 -30.94 -20.34 28.11
CA TYR A 217 -31.56 -21.59 28.59
C TYR A 217 -33.08 -21.60 28.39
N ILE A 218 -33.56 -20.89 27.36
CA ILE A 218 -34.98 -20.83 27.00
C ILE A 218 -35.20 -21.53 25.66
N ASP A 219 -36.36 -22.17 25.50
CA ASP A 219 -36.68 -22.90 24.28
C ASP A 219 -36.80 -21.97 23.06
N PHE A 220 -36.65 -22.53 21.87
CA PHE A 220 -36.97 -21.83 20.63
C PHE A 220 -38.47 -21.44 20.59
N PRO A 221 -38.83 -20.34 19.92
CA PRO A 221 -40.24 -19.92 19.81
C PRO A 221 -41.12 -20.97 19.13
N ARG A 222 -42.40 -21.01 19.50
CA ARG A 222 -43.42 -21.84 18.86
C ARG A 222 -43.78 -21.30 17.47
N SER A 223 -44.48 -22.10 16.68
CA SER A 223 -44.98 -21.71 15.36
C SER A 223 -45.76 -20.39 15.38
N GLU A 224 -45.73 -19.65 14.26
CA GLU A 224 -46.47 -18.41 14.13
C GLU A 224 -47.99 -18.62 14.27
N GLU A 225 -48.52 -19.73 13.75
CA GLU A 225 -49.94 -20.06 13.86
C GLU A 225 -50.36 -20.28 15.31
N ASP A 226 -49.55 -21.02 16.09
CA ASP A 226 -49.80 -21.23 17.51
C ASP A 226 -49.74 -19.91 18.29
N PHE A 227 -48.73 -19.08 18.02
CA PHE A 227 -48.60 -17.79 18.70
C PHE A 227 -49.78 -16.86 18.41
N MET A 228 -50.31 -16.88 17.19
CA MET A 228 -51.50 -16.10 16.81
C MET A 228 -52.79 -16.65 17.40
N ALA A 229 -52.89 -17.97 17.58
CA ALA A 229 -54.07 -18.62 18.13
C ALA A 229 -54.18 -18.49 19.66
N MET A 230 -53.10 -18.13 20.37
CA MET A 230 -53.12 -17.92 21.82
C MET A 230 -54.01 -16.72 22.19
N THR A 231 -55.11 -16.98 22.91
CA THR A 231 -55.95 -15.93 23.50
C THR A 231 -55.82 -15.91 25.02
N ASN A 232 -56.16 -14.79 25.66
CA ASN A 232 -56.00 -14.59 27.10
C ASN A 232 -56.79 -15.57 27.98
N ASP A 233 -57.68 -16.39 27.42
CA ASP A 233 -58.53 -17.33 28.15
C ASP A 233 -58.76 -18.61 27.31
N ARG A 234 -57.83 -19.57 27.42
CA ARG A 234 -57.96 -21.05 27.28
C ARG A 234 -56.70 -21.65 26.65
N GLU A 235 -56.14 -22.67 27.31
CA GLU A 235 -55.29 -23.67 26.65
C GLU A 235 -56.09 -24.27 25.50
N ALA A 236 -55.62 -24.08 24.26
CA ALA A 236 -56.03 -24.94 23.17
C ALA A 236 -55.42 -26.32 23.44
N ASP A 237 -56.30 -27.25 23.79
CA ASP A 237 -56.12 -28.68 23.99
C ASP A 237 -54.88 -29.26 23.29
N ALA A 238 -53.77 -29.36 24.04
CA ALA A 238 -52.57 -30.09 23.65
C ALA A 238 -52.79 -31.60 23.88
N THR A 239 -53.79 -32.17 23.23
CA THR A 239 -54.01 -33.62 23.15
C THR A 239 -54.14 -34.06 21.70
N ARG A 240 -53.00 -34.20 21.02
CA ARG A 240 -52.87 -35.12 19.87
C ARG A 240 -51.72 -36.09 20.09
N ASN A 241 -52.10 -37.24 20.66
CA ASN A 241 -51.47 -38.56 20.55
C ASN A 241 -49.99 -38.71 20.94
N ASP A 242 -49.71 -38.64 22.24
CA ASP A 242 -48.69 -39.49 22.86
C ASP A 242 -49.37 -40.72 23.47
N GLN A 243 -49.43 -41.81 22.69
CA GLN A 243 -49.42 -43.21 23.16
C GLN A 243 -49.68 -44.17 21.98
N ALA A 244 -48.61 -44.68 21.37
CA ALA A 244 -48.43 -46.08 20.95
C ALA A 244 -47.27 -46.22 19.95
N ASN A 245 -46.04 -46.34 20.46
CA ASN A 245 -45.01 -47.33 20.06
C ASN A 245 -43.66 -46.87 20.59
N GLY A 246 -42.92 -47.80 21.19
CA GLY A 246 -41.65 -47.54 21.87
C GLY A 246 -40.49 -47.29 20.90
N ASP A 247 -40.50 -46.13 20.26
CA ASP A 247 -39.31 -45.53 19.63
C ASP A 247 -39.13 -44.11 20.18
N CYS A 248 -37.87 -43.75 20.45
CA CYS A 248 -37.44 -42.49 21.05
C CYS A 248 -38.01 -41.28 20.26
N PRO A 249 -38.66 -40.28 20.89
CA PRO A 249 -39.25 -39.18 20.15
C PRO A 249 -38.14 -38.29 19.57
N SER A 250 -38.18 -38.08 18.25
CA SER A 250 -37.30 -37.17 17.52
C SER A 250 -37.64 -35.72 17.84
N TYR A 251 -36.66 -34.95 18.31
CA TYR A 251 -36.77 -33.57 18.79
C TYR A 251 -36.95 -32.49 17.70
N TYR A 252 -37.57 -32.79 16.55
CA TYR A 252 -37.57 -31.89 15.39
C TYR A 252 -39.00 -31.74 14.81
N GLY A 253 -39.64 -30.58 14.99
CA GLY A 253 -40.92 -30.28 14.32
C GLY A 253 -41.75 -29.04 14.72
N GLU A 254 -41.53 -28.36 15.86
CA GLU A 254 -42.57 -27.43 16.42
C GLU A 254 -42.32 -25.90 16.28
N GLY A 255 -41.26 -25.44 15.62
CA GLY A 255 -40.75 -24.04 15.75
C GLY A 255 -41.21 -22.98 14.73
N GLY A 256 -41.96 -23.35 13.68
CA GLY A 256 -42.34 -22.42 12.60
C GLY A 256 -41.17 -21.75 11.85
N THR A 257 -41.45 -20.64 11.15
CA THR A 257 -40.45 -19.93 10.32
C THR A 257 -39.39 -19.28 11.19
N TYR A 258 -39.79 -18.68 12.30
CA TYR A 258 -38.92 -18.03 13.26
C TYR A 258 -37.91 -19.02 13.87
N GLY A 259 -38.38 -20.19 14.32
CA GLY A 259 -37.51 -21.24 14.89
C GLY A 259 -36.47 -21.73 13.89
N LEU A 260 -36.85 -21.90 12.62
CA LEU A 260 -35.92 -22.27 11.54
C LEU A 260 -34.80 -21.25 11.36
N VAL A 261 -35.12 -19.94 11.34
CA VAL A 261 -34.10 -18.88 11.22
C VAL A 261 -33.11 -18.94 12.38
N MET A 262 -33.56 -19.23 13.60
CA MET A 262 -32.68 -19.28 14.77
C MET A 262 -31.77 -20.51 14.76
N GLN A 263 -32.27 -21.65 14.30
CA GLN A 263 -31.46 -22.84 14.12
C GLN A 263 -30.39 -22.63 13.03
N LEU A 264 -30.74 -22.01 11.91
CA LEU A 264 -29.78 -21.67 10.86
C LEU A 264 -28.70 -20.69 11.36
N GLU A 265 -29.11 -19.68 12.14
CA GLU A 265 -28.20 -18.70 12.72
C GLU A 265 -27.23 -19.33 13.73
N ALA A 266 -27.71 -20.27 14.56
CA ALA A 266 -26.85 -21.03 15.47
C ALA A 266 -25.76 -21.80 14.71
N ILE A 267 -26.15 -22.54 13.67
CA ILE A 267 -25.20 -23.29 12.83
C ILE A 267 -24.23 -22.35 12.13
N ARG A 268 -24.70 -21.22 11.61
CA ARG A 268 -23.84 -20.26 10.91
C ARG A 268 -22.77 -19.67 11.83
N ASN A 269 -23.15 -19.33 13.07
CA ASN A 269 -22.20 -18.85 14.06
C ASN A 269 -21.12 -19.89 14.39
N ASP A 270 -21.50 -21.16 14.54
CA ASP A 270 -20.54 -22.24 14.73
C ASP A 270 -19.61 -22.38 13.52
N VAL A 271 -20.15 -22.38 12.29
CA VAL A 271 -19.36 -22.47 11.07
C VAL A 271 -18.37 -21.30 10.97
N MET A 272 -18.78 -20.08 11.31
CA MET A 272 -17.90 -18.91 11.33
C MET A 272 -16.78 -19.04 12.38
N LYS A 273 -17.11 -19.49 13.61
CA LYS A 273 -16.12 -19.75 14.67
C LYS A 273 -15.09 -20.81 14.23
N ILE A 274 -15.55 -21.93 13.68
CA ILE A 274 -14.70 -23.02 13.19
C ILE A 274 -13.85 -22.56 12.00
N SER A 275 -14.43 -21.86 11.03
CA SER A 275 -13.71 -21.36 9.85
C SER A 275 -12.57 -20.43 10.23
N ARG A 276 -12.76 -19.58 11.24
CA ARG A 276 -11.70 -18.70 11.76
C ARG A 276 -10.59 -19.47 12.45
N GLN A 277 -10.92 -20.51 13.21
CA GLN A 277 -9.91 -21.39 13.80
C GLN A 277 -9.09 -22.09 12.71
N ILE A 278 -9.75 -22.57 11.65
CA ILE A 278 -9.10 -23.21 10.50
C ILE A 278 -8.20 -22.23 9.73
N ALA A 279 -8.61 -20.97 9.59
CA ALA A 279 -7.83 -19.94 8.92
C ALA A 279 -6.46 -19.67 9.58
N LEU A 280 -6.29 -20.05 10.86
CA LEU A 280 -5.05 -19.92 11.61
C LEU A 280 -4.16 -21.18 11.56
N LEU A 281 -4.61 -22.25 10.91
CA LEU A 281 -3.86 -23.50 10.82
C LEU A 281 -2.86 -23.46 9.66
N GLU A 282 -1.66 -23.97 9.92
CA GLU A 282 -0.56 -24.05 8.94
C GLU A 282 -0.19 -25.49 8.56
N THR A 283 -0.96 -26.47 9.03
CA THR A 283 -0.69 -27.90 8.78
C THR A 283 -1.79 -28.55 7.94
N PRO A 284 -1.47 -29.57 7.12
CA PRO A 284 -2.47 -30.33 6.39
C PRO A 284 -3.48 -30.97 7.35
N LEU A 285 -4.76 -30.78 7.06
CA LEU A 285 -5.86 -31.37 7.83
C LEU A 285 -6.83 -32.01 6.85
N GLY A 286 -6.79 -33.34 6.70
CA GLY A 286 -7.55 -34.06 5.67
C GLY A 286 -9.03 -34.30 5.99
N ASN A 287 -9.47 -34.02 7.22
CA ASN A 287 -10.80 -34.36 7.73
C ASN A 287 -11.65 -33.10 8.03
N LEU A 288 -11.51 -32.03 7.24
CA LEU A 288 -12.26 -30.80 7.50
C LEU A 288 -13.77 -30.99 7.38
N THR A 289 -14.23 -31.87 6.47
CA THR A 289 -15.65 -32.21 6.32
C THR A 289 -16.22 -32.91 7.56
N ASP A 290 -15.38 -33.61 8.33
CA ASP A 290 -15.81 -34.30 9.55
C ASP A 290 -16.19 -33.30 10.65
N LEU A 291 -15.49 -32.14 10.71
CA LEU A 291 -15.77 -31.07 11.67
C LEU A 291 -17.18 -30.49 11.52
N PHE A 292 -17.74 -30.57 10.31
CA PHE A 292 -19.07 -30.07 9.99
C PHE A 292 -20.11 -31.18 9.84
N SER A 293 -19.75 -32.45 10.07
CA SER A 293 -20.65 -33.58 9.82
C SER A 293 -21.92 -33.52 10.67
N HIS A 294 -21.80 -33.09 11.94
CA HIS A 294 -22.97 -32.88 12.79
C HIS A 294 -23.87 -31.76 12.25
N HIS A 295 -23.29 -30.61 11.87
CA HIS A 295 -24.06 -29.50 11.29
C HIS A 295 -24.71 -29.87 9.96
N LEU A 296 -24.04 -30.65 9.11
CA LEU A 296 -24.59 -31.15 7.84
C LEU A 296 -25.75 -32.14 8.06
N GLN A 297 -25.66 -33.02 9.06
CA GLN A 297 -26.76 -33.91 9.45
C GLN A 297 -27.97 -33.11 9.96
N THR A 298 -27.73 -32.11 10.82
CA THR A 298 -28.79 -31.23 11.33
C THR A 298 -29.45 -30.44 10.20
N LEU A 299 -28.68 -29.90 9.25
CA LEU A 299 -29.23 -29.21 8.07
C LEU A 299 -30.06 -30.15 7.18
N ALA A 300 -29.67 -31.42 7.06
CA ALA A 300 -30.40 -32.42 6.28
C ALA A 300 -31.71 -32.86 6.95
N SER A 301 -31.82 -32.76 8.28
CA SER A 301 -33.02 -33.11 9.05
C SER A 301 -33.98 -31.95 9.27
N MET A 302 -33.64 -30.72 8.87
CA MET A 302 -34.55 -29.56 8.98
C MET A 302 -35.73 -29.71 8.00
N GLU A 303 -36.96 -29.70 8.51
CA GLU A 303 -38.19 -29.75 7.71
C GLU A 303 -38.51 -28.44 6.99
N LYS A 304 -39.42 -28.53 6.00
CA LYS A 304 -39.91 -27.41 5.17
C LYS A 304 -40.56 -26.32 6.04
N PRO A 305 -40.35 -25.03 5.76
CA PRO A 305 -41.04 -23.93 6.46
C PRO A 305 -42.54 -23.86 6.12
N ALA A 306 -43.26 -23.08 6.93
CA ALA A 306 -44.70 -22.87 6.90
C ALA A 306 -45.28 -22.38 5.54
N PRO A 307 -46.61 -22.53 5.32
CA PRO A 307 -47.31 -22.38 4.02
C PRO A 307 -47.20 -21.02 3.31
N ILE A 308 -46.68 -19.98 3.97
CA ILE A 308 -46.52 -18.63 3.37
C ILE A 308 -45.53 -18.64 2.19
N LEU A 309 -44.55 -19.54 2.21
CA LEU A 309 -43.59 -19.72 1.12
C LEU A 309 -44.14 -20.60 -0.02
N GLU A 310 -45.03 -21.55 0.28
CA GLU A 310 -45.79 -22.32 -0.73
C GLU A 310 -46.77 -21.43 -1.52
N ALA A 311 -47.36 -20.42 -0.88
CA ALA A 311 -48.26 -19.48 -1.55
C ALA A 311 -47.55 -18.58 -2.58
N LEU A 312 -46.23 -18.37 -2.45
CA LEU A 312 -45.42 -17.52 -3.33
C LEU A 312 -44.65 -18.31 -4.41
N LEU A 313 -44.39 -19.60 -4.19
CA LEU A 313 -43.60 -20.46 -5.06
C LEU A 313 -44.39 -21.73 -5.39
N SER A 314 -45.16 -21.70 -6.46
CA SER A 314 -45.94 -22.84 -6.97
C SER A 314 -45.05 -23.94 -7.61
N ALA A 315 -44.02 -24.39 -6.90
CA ALA A 315 -43.10 -25.43 -7.35
C ALA A 315 -42.82 -26.44 -6.22
N ASP A 316 -43.49 -27.59 -6.33
CA ASP A 316 -43.58 -28.68 -5.35
C ASP A 316 -42.25 -29.41 -5.04
N GLU A 317 -41.16 -29.12 -5.77
CA GLU A 317 -39.87 -29.84 -5.61
C GLU A 317 -38.71 -29.01 -5.03
N ALA A 318 -38.93 -27.74 -4.63
CA ALA A 318 -37.84 -26.76 -4.55
C ALA A 318 -37.53 -26.14 -3.17
N PHE A 319 -37.80 -26.80 -2.03
CA PHE A 319 -37.44 -26.22 -0.71
C PHE A 319 -36.50 -27.09 0.13
N GLN A 320 -35.21 -26.74 0.11
CA GLN A 320 -34.29 -26.87 1.25
C GLN A 320 -34.15 -25.45 1.84
N PRO A 321 -33.93 -25.29 3.15
CA PRO A 321 -33.89 -23.98 3.79
C PRO A 321 -32.97 -23.01 3.03
N LEU A 322 -33.41 -21.76 2.88
CA LEU A 322 -32.58 -20.64 2.43
C LEU A 322 -31.43 -20.44 3.43
N GLY A 323 -30.40 -21.28 3.33
CA GLY A 323 -29.24 -21.29 4.18
C GLY A 323 -27.99 -21.26 3.31
N ASN A 324 -27.34 -20.10 3.26
CA ASN A 324 -25.97 -20.01 2.76
C ASN A 324 -25.01 -20.91 3.55
N THR A 325 -25.45 -21.48 4.68
CA THR A 325 -24.73 -22.43 5.52
C THR A 325 -24.12 -23.60 4.76
N HIS A 326 -24.82 -24.17 3.76
CA HIS A 326 -24.22 -25.20 2.90
C HIS A 326 -23.10 -24.65 2.01
N CYS A 327 -23.23 -23.42 1.51
CA CYS A 327 -22.15 -22.73 0.81
C CYS A 327 -21.00 -22.38 1.77
N ASP A 328 -21.31 -21.99 3.01
CA ASP A 328 -20.35 -21.55 4.03
C ASP A 328 -19.46 -22.72 4.49
N ILE A 329 -20.03 -23.92 4.62
CA ILE A 329 -19.29 -25.15 4.92
C ILE A 329 -18.41 -25.57 3.73
N ASN A 330 -18.93 -25.51 2.50
CA ASN A 330 -18.19 -26.01 1.34
C ASN A 330 -17.15 -25.03 0.80
N ARG A 331 -17.37 -23.72 0.92
CA ARG A 331 -16.43 -22.69 0.43
C ARG A 331 -15.10 -22.70 1.16
N ILE A 332 -15.05 -23.29 2.35
CA ILE A 332 -13.80 -23.50 3.08
C ILE A 332 -12.82 -24.40 2.30
N LEU A 333 -13.35 -25.26 1.41
CA LEU A 333 -12.59 -26.17 0.57
C LEU A 333 -12.36 -25.64 -0.85
N LEU A 334 -12.67 -24.37 -1.16
CA LEU A 334 -12.53 -23.81 -2.51
C LEU A 334 -11.16 -23.13 -2.70
N PRO A 335 -10.17 -23.75 -3.36
CA PRO A 335 -8.82 -23.20 -3.42
C PRO A 335 -8.79 -21.82 -4.08
N GLY A 336 -8.19 -20.84 -3.39
CA GLY A 336 -8.06 -19.48 -3.89
C GLY A 336 -9.30 -18.59 -3.71
N TYR A 337 -10.38 -19.08 -3.10
CA TYR A 337 -11.49 -18.25 -2.64
C TYR A 337 -11.09 -17.53 -1.35
N SER A 338 -11.51 -16.27 -1.16
CA SER A 338 -11.06 -15.43 -0.04
C SER A 338 -11.41 -15.97 1.34
N GLU A 339 -12.53 -16.68 1.46
CA GLU A 339 -13.02 -17.30 2.69
C GLU A 339 -12.65 -18.80 2.80
N ALA A 340 -11.74 -19.30 1.95
CA ALA A 340 -11.28 -20.69 1.99
C ALA A 340 -10.19 -20.94 3.05
N ALA A 341 -10.00 -22.20 3.42
CA ALA A 341 -8.91 -22.62 4.27
C ALA A 341 -7.54 -22.32 3.60
N PRO A 342 -6.48 -22.12 4.40
CA PRO A 342 -5.14 -21.91 3.89
C PRO A 342 -4.69 -23.04 2.96
N VAL A 343 -3.83 -22.71 1.99
CA VAL A 343 -3.31 -23.70 1.02
C VAL A 343 -2.65 -24.89 1.71
N ALA A 344 -1.95 -24.66 2.83
CA ALA A 344 -1.32 -25.70 3.63
C ALA A 344 -2.35 -26.68 4.23
N VAL A 345 -3.51 -26.19 4.65
CA VAL A 345 -4.63 -26.98 5.18
C VAL A 345 -5.30 -27.78 4.06
N LEU A 346 -5.57 -27.13 2.93
CA LEU A 346 -6.17 -27.75 1.74
C LEU A 346 -5.29 -28.84 1.12
N ALA A 347 -3.97 -28.78 1.32
CA ALA A 347 -3.03 -29.81 0.85
C ALA A 347 -3.27 -31.19 1.46
N GLY A 348 -4.03 -31.28 2.56
CA GLY A 348 -4.45 -32.55 3.18
C GLY A 348 -5.61 -33.25 2.48
N HIS A 349 -6.26 -32.63 1.50
CA HIS A 349 -7.42 -33.18 0.79
C HIS A 349 -7.03 -33.63 -0.63
N ASP A 350 -7.69 -34.68 -1.12
CA ASP A 350 -7.56 -35.08 -2.51
C ASP A 350 -8.32 -34.13 -3.45
N ASN A 351 -7.95 -34.13 -4.73
CA ASN A 351 -8.60 -33.28 -5.74
C ASN A 351 -10.09 -33.62 -5.91
N GLN A 352 -10.53 -34.84 -5.62
CA GLN A 352 -11.91 -35.25 -5.80
C GLN A 352 -12.82 -34.61 -4.74
N ALA A 353 -12.35 -34.49 -3.49
CA ALA A 353 -13.01 -33.80 -2.41
C ALA A 353 -13.15 -32.30 -2.71
N LEU A 354 -12.08 -31.66 -3.21
CA LEU A 354 -12.12 -30.24 -3.61
C LEU A 354 -13.10 -29.99 -4.76
N LEU A 355 -13.13 -30.87 -5.77
CA LEU A 355 -14.08 -30.79 -6.88
C LEU A 355 -15.52 -31.03 -6.43
N THR A 356 -15.73 -31.92 -5.45
CA THR A 356 -17.05 -32.18 -4.86
C THR A 356 -17.55 -30.95 -4.09
N ALA A 357 -16.68 -30.30 -3.31
CA ALA A 357 -17.01 -29.05 -2.62
C ALA A 357 -17.31 -27.92 -3.60
N GLU A 358 -16.53 -27.79 -4.70
CA GLU A 358 -16.81 -26.82 -5.77
C GLU A 358 -18.21 -27.04 -6.39
N ALA A 359 -18.56 -28.29 -6.70
CA ALA A 359 -19.86 -28.64 -7.25
C ALA A 359 -21.01 -28.36 -6.27
N GLN A 360 -20.81 -28.65 -4.98
CA GLN A 360 -21.80 -28.36 -3.94
C GLN A 360 -21.99 -26.85 -3.74
N CYS A 361 -20.90 -26.07 -3.67
CA CYS A 361 -20.98 -24.61 -3.63
C CYS A 361 -21.76 -24.03 -4.82
N LEU A 362 -21.48 -24.51 -6.03
CA LEU A 362 -22.19 -24.06 -7.22
C LEU A 362 -23.68 -24.43 -7.17
N HIS A 363 -24.00 -25.66 -6.78
CA HIS A 363 -25.38 -26.13 -6.66
C HIS A 363 -26.19 -25.26 -5.69
N HIS A 364 -25.68 -25.03 -4.48
CA HIS A 364 -26.36 -24.23 -3.47
C HIS A 364 -26.44 -22.75 -3.85
N ALA A 365 -25.37 -22.17 -4.40
CA ALA A 365 -25.39 -20.80 -4.89
C ALA A 365 -26.44 -20.61 -6.00
N MET A 366 -26.53 -21.54 -6.96
CA MET A 366 -27.54 -21.48 -8.02
C MET A 366 -28.97 -21.58 -7.49
N ARG A 367 -29.20 -22.37 -6.44
CA ARG A 367 -30.53 -22.47 -5.80
C ARG A 367 -30.92 -21.17 -5.09
N ILE A 368 -30.00 -20.54 -4.36
CA ILE A 368 -30.25 -19.25 -3.71
C ILE A 368 -30.64 -18.20 -4.77
N LEU A 369 -29.87 -18.12 -5.86
CA LEU A 369 -30.18 -17.20 -6.96
C LEU A 369 -31.52 -17.55 -7.63
N TYR A 370 -31.80 -18.83 -7.87
CA TYR A 370 -33.06 -19.25 -8.46
C TYR A 370 -34.25 -18.80 -7.61
N ILE A 371 -34.26 -19.10 -6.31
CA ILE A 371 -35.36 -18.72 -5.40
C ILE A 371 -35.60 -17.20 -5.41
N LEU A 372 -34.52 -16.40 -5.28
CA LEU A 372 -34.64 -14.95 -5.27
C LEU A 372 -35.15 -14.39 -6.60
N THR A 373 -34.69 -14.95 -7.72
CA THR A 373 -35.12 -14.51 -9.06
C THR A 373 -36.56 -14.92 -9.37
N THR A 374 -36.99 -16.11 -8.96
CA THR A 374 -38.39 -16.57 -9.05
C THR A 374 -39.30 -15.69 -8.21
N LEU A 375 -38.91 -15.38 -6.97
CA LEU A 375 -39.65 -14.45 -6.11
C LEU A 375 -39.79 -13.07 -6.77
N ASN A 376 -38.72 -12.55 -7.38
CA ASN A 376 -38.75 -11.30 -8.12
C ASN A 376 -39.67 -11.37 -9.36
N GLN A 377 -39.71 -12.50 -10.06
CA GLN A 377 -40.54 -12.64 -11.27
C GLN A 377 -42.04 -12.77 -10.94
N HIS A 378 -42.39 -13.48 -9.87
CA HIS A 378 -43.78 -13.82 -9.57
C HIS A 378 -44.45 -12.90 -8.54
N SER A 379 -43.68 -12.17 -7.73
CA SER A 379 -44.28 -11.22 -6.79
C SER A 379 -44.82 -9.98 -7.50
N THR A 380 -46.11 -9.67 -7.28
CA THR A 380 -46.77 -8.42 -7.70
C THR A 380 -46.84 -7.38 -6.58
N GLN A 381 -46.47 -7.74 -5.35
CA GLN A 381 -46.50 -6.86 -4.17
C GLN A 381 -45.08 -6.54 -3.68
N HIS A 382 -44.91 -5.39 -3.02
CA HIS A 382 -43.68 -5.09 -2.30
C HIS A 382 -43.66 -5.94 -1.02
N HIS A 383 -42.64 -6.79 -0.89
CA HIS A 383 -42.39 -7.58 0.31
C HIS A 383 -41.11 -7.07 0.96
N LEU A 384 -41.15 -6.86 2.28
CA LEU A 384 -39.95 -6.67 3.08
C LEU A 384 -39.31 -8.03 3.33
N LEU A 385 -38.00 -8.12 3.11
CA LEU A 385 -37.23 -9.34 3.28
C LEU A 385 -36.23 -9.16 4.41
N GLU A 386 -35.94 -10.25 5.10
CA GLU A 386 -34.87 -10.29 6.11
C GLU A 386 -33.53 -9.97 5.46
N PHE A 387 -32.69 -9.20 6.16
CA PHE A 387 -31.35 -8.79 5.70
C PHE A 387 -30.49 -9.96 5.24
N ASP A 388 -30.60 -11.12 5.90
CA ASP A 388 -29.87 -12.33 5.54
C ASP A 388 -30.13 -12.78 4.10
N THR A 389 -31.29 -12.44 3.54
CA THR A 389 -31.59 -12.70 2.12
C THR A 389 -30.60 -11.97 1.22
N ALA A 390 -30.25 -10.72 1.54
CA ALA A 390 -29.26 -9.95 0.79
C ALA A 390 -27.84 -10.53 0.94
N ILE A 391 -27.47 -10.99 2.15
CA ILE A 391 -26.18 -11.63 2.40
C ILE A 391 -26.06 -12.96 1.63
N CYS A 392 -27.10 -13.78 1.63
CA CYS A 392 -27.13 -15.04 0.88
C CYS A 392 -26.98 -14.78 -0.63
N ALA A 393 -27.72 -13.80 -1.15
CA ALA A 393 -27.67 -13.38 -2.55
C ALA A 393 -26.28 -12.87 -2.97
N TYR A 394 -25.66 -12.06 -2.11
CA TYR A 394 -24.31 -11.53 -2.31
C TYR A 394 -23.26 -12.64 -2.40
N HIS A 395 -23.22 -13.54 -1.40
CA HIS A 395 -22.26 -14.64 -1.41
C HIS A 395 -22.50 -15.63 -2.55
N ALA A 396 -23.76 -15.96 -2.86
CA ALA A 396 -24.08 -16.82 -4.00
C ALA A 396 -23.60 -16.22 -5.33
N THR A 397 -23.76 -14.90 -5.51
CA THR A 397 -23.28 -14.18 -6.70
C THR A 397 -21.76 -14.20 -6.80
N ARG A 398 -21.04 -13.92 -5.70
CA ARG A 398 -19.57 -13.98 -5.66
C ARG A 398 -19.05 -15.39 -5.97
N LEU A 399 -19.68 -16.42 -5.40
CA LEU A 399 -19.30 -17.81 -5.66
C LEU A 399 -19.49 -18.20 -7.13
N ILE A 400 -20.61 -17.82 -7.76
CA ILE A 400 -20.84 -18.12 -9.19
C ILE A 400 -19.83 -17.40 -10.09
N LEU A 401 -19.53 -16.12 -9.83
CA LEU A 401 -18.53 -15.37 -10.59
C LEU A 401 -17.11 -15.92 -10.39
N PHE A 402 -16.79 -16.36 -9.16
CA PHE A 402 -15.51 -16.99 -8.84
C PHE A 402 -15.36 -18.35 -9.51
N ILE A 403 -16.32 -19.27 -9.33
CA ILE A 403 -16.29 -20.62 -9.92
C ILE A 403 -16.29 -20.53 -11.44
N TYR A 404 -17.06 -19.61 -12.03
CA TYR A 404 -16.95 -19.30 -13.47
C TYR A 404 -15.51 -18.95 -13.86
N ARG A 405 -14.75 -18.23 -13.05
CA ARG A 405 -13.41 -17.75 -13.44
C ARG A 405 -12.31 -18.76 -13.14
N PHE A 406 -12.36 -19.40 -11.98
CA PHE A 406 -11.27 -20.18 -11.40
C PHE A 406 -11.62 -21.64 -11.15
N GLY A 407 -12.91 -22.00 -11.21
CA GLY A 407 -13.38 -23.36 -11.00
C GLY A 407 -12.77 -24.34 -11.99
N LYS A 408 -12.52 -25.57 -11.53
CA LYS A 408 -11.95 -26.65 -12.33
C LYS A 408 -12.94 -27.80 -12.53
N GLY A 409 -14.13 -27.70 -11.92
CA GLY A 409 -15.18 -28.71 -11.99
C GLY A 409 -15.86 -28.78 -13.35
N PRO A 410 -16.40 -29.97 -13.71
CA PRO A 410 -17.11 -30.19 -14.97
C PRO A 410 -18.45 -29.42 -15.05
N ALA A 411 -19.01 -29.02 -13.91
CA ALA A 411 -20.26 -28.27 -13.82
C ALA A 411 -20.09 -26.74 -13.90
N ARG A 412 -18.87 -26.24 -14.16
CA ARG A 412 -18.55 -24.81 -14.21
C ARG A 412 -19.48 -24.05 -15.19
N PRO A 413 -20.11 -22.93 -14.77
CA PRO A 413 -21.04 -22.20 -15.62
C PRO A 413 -20.32 -21.44 -16.75
N SER A 414 -21.03 -21.20 -17.85
CA SER A 414 -20.54 -20.32 -18.91
C SER A 414 -20.44 -18.86 -18.40
N PRO A 415 -19.55 -18.04 -18.97
CA PRO A 415 -19.46 -16.63 -18.60
C PRO A 415 -20.79 -15.87 -18.68
N GLU A 416 -21.51 -16.05 -19.79
CA GLU A 416 -22.75 -15.35 -20.08
C GLU A 416 -23.82 -15.77 -19.07
N PHE A 417 -23.85 -17.06 -18.73
CA PHE A 417 -24.74 -17.58 -17.71
C PHE A 417 -24.42 -17.01 -16.33
N ALA A 418 -23.14 -16.98 -15.94
CA ALA A 418 -22.72 -16.46 -14.64
C ALA A 418 -23.05 -14.96 -14.49
N VAL A 419 -22.76 -14.14 -15.50
CA VAL A 419 -23.09 -12.72 -15.51
C VAL A 419 -24.61 -12.50 -15.50
N SER A 420 -25.36 -13.23 -16.33
CA SER A 420 -26.83 -13.12 -16.36
C SER A 420 -27.47 -13.43 -15.02
N ARG A 421 -27.00 -14.47 -14.31
CA ARG A 421 -27.51 -14.81 -12.98
C ARG A 421 -27.17 -13.75 -11.94
N ALA A 422 -25.97 -13.18 -12.01
CA ALA A 422 -25.56 -12.08 -11.15
C ALA A 422 -26.40 -10.82 -11.39
N GLU A 423 -26.69 -10.47 -12.64
CA GLU A 423 -27.55 -9.32 -13.00
C GLU A 423 -29.00 -9.49 -12.52
N LEU A 424 -29.58 -10.67 -12.69
CA LEU A 424 -30.93 -10.98 -12.19
C LEU A 424 -31.00 -10.90 -10.66
N CYS A 425 -29.96 -11.36 -9.98
CA CYS A 425 -29.84 -11.26 -8.52
C CYS A 425 -29.76 -9.79 -8.08
N LEU A 426 -28.91 -9.00 -8.74
CA LEU A 426 -28.77 -7.57 -8.47
C LEU A 426 -30.09 -6.82 -8.68
N ALA A 427 -30.85 -7.15 -9.72
CA ALA A 427 -32.16 -6.56 -9.97
C ALA A 427 -33.16 -6.88 -8.84
N ALA A 428 -33.16 -8.11 -8.33
CA ALA A 428 -33.99 -8.50 -7.20
C ALA A 428 -33.61 -7.74 -5.91
N LEU A 429 -32.30 -7.61 -5.62
CA LEU A 429 -31.83 -6.86 -4.45
C LEU A 429 -32.21 -5.38 -4.53
N LYS A 430 -32.03 -4.74 -5.69
CA LYS A 430 -32.47 -3.35 -5.93
C LYS A 430 -33.96 -3.15 -5.74
N ARG A 431 -34.78 -4.17 -6.02
CA ARG A 431 -36.23 -4.09 -5.85
C ARG A 431 -36.65 -4.27 -4.39
N PHE A 432 -36.18 -5.33 -3.73
CA PHE A 432 -36.64 -5.69 -2.38
C PHE A 432 -35.93 -4.91 -1.26
N PHE A 433 -34.72 -4.41 -1.51
CA PHE A 433 -33.92 -3.66 -0.53
C PHE A 433 -33.61 -2.22 -0.95
N ARG A 434 -34.43 -1.66 -1.86
CA ARG A 434 -34.23 -0.34 -2.46
C ARG A 434 -33.88 0.78 -1.47
N PHE A 435 -34.44 0.71 -0.26
CA PHE A 435 -34.31 1.75 0.75
C PHE A 435 -33.57 1.29 2.01
N SER A 436 -33.01 0.08 2.01
CA SER A 436 -32.25 -0.40 3.16
C SER A 436 -30.85 0.18 3.11
N ALA A 437 -30.54 1.04 4.07
CA ALA A 437 -29.20 1.61 4.22
C ALA A 437 -28.14 0.52 4.46
N LEU A 438 -28.55 -0.57 5.11
CA LEU A 438 -27.72 -1.72 5.42
C LEU A 438 -27.32 -2.54 4.18
N VAL A 439 -28.20 -2.61 3.16
CA VAL A 439 -27.97 -3.40 1.94
C VAL A 439 -27.41 -2.56 0.79
N SER A 440 -27.54 -1.22 0.84
CA SER A 440 -27.01 -0.31 -0.18
C SER A 440 -25.53 -0.55 -0.53
N PRO A 441 -24.60 -0.74 0.43
CA PRO A 441 -23.21 -1.07 0.12
C PRO A 441 -23.04 -2.40 -0.63
N ILE A 442 -23.83 -3.42 -0.26
CA ILE A 442 -23.82 -4.74 -0.90
C ILE A 442 -24.25 -4.63 -2.37
N ILE A 443 -25.29 -3.83 -2.65
CA ILE A 443 -25.76 -3.59 -4.02
C ILE A 443 -24.67 -2.91 -4.85
N GLY A 444 -24.03 -1.86 -4.32
CA GLY A 444 -22.97 -1.14 -5.02
C GLY A 444 -21.77 -2.02 -5.37
N GLU A 445 -21.35 -2.89 -4.44
CA GLU A 445 -20.25 -3.83 -4.69
C GLU A 445 -20.60 -4.88 -5.77
N LEU A 446 -21.84 -5.38 -5.78
CA LEU A 446 -22.30 -6.31 -6.82
C LEU A 446 -22.38 -5.64 -8.19
N GLU A 447 -22.86 -4.39 -8.28
CA GLU A 447 -22.87 -3.61 -9.52
C GLU A 447 -21.47 -3.48 -10.12
N GLU A 448 -20.49 -3.11 -9.29
CA GLU A 448 -19.10 -2.95 -9.68
C GLU A 448 -18.51 -4.29 -10.12
N SER A 449 -18.69 -5.34 -9.32
CA SER A 449 -18.21 -6.70 -9.63
C SER A 449 -18.76 -7.19 -10.97
N ILE A 450 -20.07 -7.09 -11.20
CA ILE A 450 -20.69 -7.50 -12.46
C ILE A 450 -20.14 -6.70 -13.64
N THR A 451 -19.97 -5.38 -13.47
CA THR A 451 -19.43 -4.49 -14.51
C THR A 451 -18.00 -4.88 -14.88
N ILE A 452 -17.13 -5.09 -13.89
CA ILE A 452 -15.73 -5.50 -14.10
C ILE A 452 -15.67 -6.83 -14.87
N PHE A 453 -16.49 -7.81 -14.47
CA PHE A 453 -16.51 -9.13 -15.12
C PHE A 453 -17.04 -9.04 -16.56
N SER A 454 -18.08 -8.22 -16.81
CA SER A 454 -18.64 -7.98 -18.15
C SER A 454 -17.65 -7.26 -19.08
N GLU A 455 -16.92 -6.26 -18.59
CA GLU A 455 -15.88 -5.56 -19.37
C GLU A 455 -14.66 -6.44 -19.68
N GLN A 456 -14.28 -7.32 -18.75
CA GLN A 456 -13.18 -8.26 -18.96
C GLN A 456 -13.54 -9.35 -19.99
N GLN A 457 -14.81 -9.75 -20.07
CA GLN A 457 -15.30 -10.62 -21.14
C GLN A 457 -15.15 -9.99 -22.53
N LYS A 458 -15.50 -8.70 -22.66
CA LYS A 458 -15.35 -7.95 -23.93
C LYS A 458 -13.88 -7.81 -24.37
N LYS A 459 -12.94 -7.92 -23.43
CA LYS A 459 -11.49 -7.78 -23.66
C LYS A 459 -10.73 -9.11 -23.78
N LYS A 460 -11.42 -10.27 -23.72
CA LYS A 460 -10.81 -11.61 -23.65
C LYS A 460 -10.33 -12.19 -25.00
N GLN A 461 -9.64 -11.38 -25.82
CA GLN A 461 -8.56 -11.87 -26.67
C GLN A 461 -7.25 -11.33 -26.10
N ASN A 462 -6.41 -12.22 -25.57
CA ASN A 462 -5.00 -12.02 -25.18
C ASN A 462 -4.65 -11.41 -23.81
N ILE A 463 -5.02 -12.04 -22.69
CA ILE A 463 -4.20 -11.93 -21.45
C ILE A 463 -4.22 -13.26 -20.66
N PRO A 464 -3.07 -13.91 -20.38
CA PRO A 464 -2.98 -15.03 -19.44
C PRO A 464 -2.97 -14.61 -17.97
N SER A 465 -3.35 -15.55 -17.12
CA SER A 465 -3.70 -15.44 -15.71
C SER A 465 -2.53 -15.40 -14.71
N ASN A 466 -2.74 -14.60 -13.67
CA ASN A 466 -2.42 -14.78 -12.24
C ASN A 466 -0.99 -15.15 -11.79
N SER A 467 -0.36 -14.18 -11.13
CA SER A 467 0.35 -14.36 -9.85
C SER A 467 0.37 -13.01 -9.12
N VAL A 468 0.00 -12.99 -7.84
CA VAL A 468 0.16 -11.85 -6.93
C VAL A 468 1.65 -11.68 -6.69
N ASN A 469 2.27 -10.66 -7.30
CA ASN A 469 3.59 -10.13 -7.01
C ASN A 469 3.72 -8.75 -7.70
N SER A 470 4.10 -7.73 -6.94
CA SER A 470 4.68 -6.44 -7.41
C SER A 470 3.92 -5.74 -8.55
N ILE A 471 2.87 -4.99 -8.23
CA ILE A 471 2.10 -4.22 -9.22
C ILE A 471 2.83 -2.91 -9.55
N TYR A 472 3.73 -2.95 -10.54
CA TYR A 472 4.28 -1.76 -11.21
C TYR A 472 3.22 -1.20 -12.18
N VAL A 473 2.63 -0.04 -11.88
CA VAL A 473 1.56 0.54 -12.72
C VAL A 473 2.05 1.75 -13.51
N PRO A 474 1.87 1.79 -14.85
CA PRO A 474 2.27 2.93 -15.68
C PRO A 474 1.44 4.20 -15.44
N GLY A 475 2.04 5.39 -15.53
CA GLY A 475 1.30 6.68 -15.63
C GLY A 475 1.87 7.88 -14.87
N GLY A 476 2.98 7.75 -14.13
CA GLY A 476 3.62 8.84 -13.39
C GLY A 476 4.60 9.63 -14.25
N THR A 477 5.18 10.69 -13.69
CA THR A 477 6.30 11.43 -14.30
C THR A 477 7.61 10.65 -14.04
N LEU A 478 8.35 10.30 -15.10
CA LEU A 478 9.58 9.51 -15.00
C LEU A 478 10.83 10.40 -15.16
N PHE A 479 11.46 10.74 -14.05
CA PHE A 479 12.71 11.49 -13.97
C PHE A 479 13.94 10.62 -14.29
N PRO A 480 15.10 11.23 -14.57
CA PRO A 480 16.39 10.52 -14.50
C PRO A 480 16.59 9.84 -13.14
N ALA A 481 17.41 8.78 -13.10
CA ALA A 481 17.79 8.13 -11.85
C ALA A 481 18.50 9.11 -10.90
N THR A 482 18.57 8.78 -9.61
CA THR A 482 19.09 9.73 -8.62
C THR A 482 20.57 10.00 -8.77
N LEU A 483 21.36 8.99 -9.15
CA LEU A 483 22.74 9.23 -9.56
C LEU A 483 22.79 10.28 -10.68
N SER A 484 21.93 10.18 -11.70
CA SER A 484 21.81 11.19 -12.76
C SER A 484 21.37 12.56 -12.21
N LEU A 485 20.38 12.61 -11.31
CA LEU A 485 19.89 13.86 -10.71
C LEU A 485 20.96 14.52 -9.81
N SER A 486 21.80 13.73 -9.16
CA SER A 486 22.91 14.25 -8.34
C SER A 486 23.93 15.00 -9.19
N THR A 487 24.13 14.60 -10.45
CA THR A 487 25.04 15.31 -11.38
C THR A 487 24.54 16.70 -11.76
N THR A 488 23.30 17.05 -11.41
CA THR A 488 22.82 18.43 -11.53
C THR A 488 23.52 19.38 -10.56
N TRP A 489 23.97 18.91 -9.39
CA TRP A 489 24.50 19.73 -8.29
C TRP A 489 23.60 20.92 -7.93
N ASP A 490 22.29 20.74 -8.06
CA ASP A 490 21.27 21.79 -7.88
C ASP A 490 20.18 21.30 -6.91
N LEU A 491 20.35 21.61 -5.62
CA LEU A 491 19.41 21.23 -4.56
C LEU A 491 18.04 21.90 -4.73
N ASP A 492 17.97 23.09 -5.32
CA ASP A 492 16.69 23.78 -5.56
C ASP A 492 15.90 23.09 -6.66
N LEU A 493 16.57 22.66 -7.73
CA LEU A 493 15.96 21.83 -8.77
C LEU A 493 15.56 20.47 -8.22
N TYR A 494 16.41 19.86 -7.39
CA TYR A 494 16.10 18.59 -6.75
C TYR A 494 14.87 18.70 -5.82
N GLY A 495 14.76 19.78 -5.05
CA GLY A 495 13.56 20.12 -4.27
C GLY A 495 12.30 20.10 -5.15
N GLN A 496 12.32 20.78 -6.30
CA GLN A 496 11.20 20.75 -7.27
C GLN A 496 10.90 19.35 -7.80
N VAL A 497 11.92 18.52 -8.07
CA VAL A 497 11.73 17.12 -8.48
C VAL A 497 11.02 16.34 -7.36
N THR A 498 11.46 16.50 -6.11
CA THR A 498 10.88 15.80 -4.95
C THR A 498 9.48 16.30 -4.59
N GLU A 499 9.15 17.57 -4.84
CA GLU A 499 7.78 18.09 -4.74
C GLU A 499 6.85 17.39 -5.73
N VAL A 500 7.29 17.21 -6.98
CA VAL A 500 6.53 16.47 -8.00
C VAL A 500 6.29 15.03 -7.54
N ILE A 501 7.35 14.35 -7.07
CA ILE A 501 7.26 12.95 -6.60
C ILE A 501 6.29 12.85 -5.43
N ARG A 502 6.37 13.74 -4.44
CA ARG A 502 5.45 13.79 -3.30
C ARG A 502 4.01 14.03 -3.76
N ASP A 503 3.78 15.06 -4.57
CA ASP A 503 2.43 15.43 -5.02
C ASP A 503 1.77 14.28 -5.79
N GLU A 504 2.52 13.62 -6.68
CA GLU A 504 2.00 12.46 -7.42
C GLU A 504 1.79 11.24 -6.49
N ASN A 505 2.58 11.06 -5.43
CA ASN A 505 2.38 10.01 -4.42
C ASN A 505 1.12 10.25 -3.58
N MET A 506 0.90 11.49 -3.14
CA MET A 506 -0.32 11.87 -2.42
C MET A 506 -1.57 11.66 -3.30
N ALA A 507 -1.51 12.05 -4.57
CA ALA A 507 -2.62 11.85 -5.50
C ALA A 507 -2.95 10.36 -5.74
N LEU A 508 -1.97 9.49 -5.51
CA LEU A 508 -2.10 8.03 -5.55
C LEU A 508 -2.62 7.41 -4.25
N GLY A 509 -2.70 8.17 -3.17
CA GLY A 509 -3.01 7.65 -1.84
C GLY A 509 -1.82 6.96 -1.17
N THR A 510 -0.60 7.23 -1.64
CA THR A 510 0.62 6.75 -1.00
C THR A 510 1.02 7.69 0.13
N HIS A 511 1.06 7.17 1.34
CA HIS A 511 1.37 7.94 2.55
C HIS A 511 2.73 7.56 3.15
N TRP A 512 3.40 6.53 2.63
CA TRP A 512 4.69 6.06 3.13
C TRP A 512 5.52 5.42 2.00
N VAL A 513 6.78 5.85 1.85
CA VAL A 513 7.66 5.50 0.72
C VAL A 513 9.03 4.99 1.18
N LEU A 514 9.63 4.09 0.40
CA LEU A 514 10.91 3.44 0.73
C LEU A 514 12.10 4.19 0.11
N SER A 515 12.28 5.44 0.50
CA SER A 515 13.24 6.38 -0.07
C SER A 515 13.50 7.49 0.95
N PRO A 516 14.67 8.13 0.94
CA PRO A 516 15.79 7.98 -0.01
C PRO A 516 16.81 6.91 0.37
N GLU A 517 17.60 6.48 -0.61
CA GLU A 517 18.80 5.66 -0.41
C GLU A 517 20.06 6.52 -0.22
N LEU A 518 20.92 6.15 0.73
CA LEU A 518 22.09 6.90 1.16
C LEU A 518 23.39 6.10 1.01
N ASP A 519 23.33 4.93 0.36
CA ASP A 519 24.48 4.06 0.12
C ASP A 519 25.56 4.84 -0.63
N VAL A 520 26.78 4.89 -0.07
CA VAL A 520 27.90 5.66 -0.64
C VAL A 520 28.63 4.79 -1.66
N ALA A 521 28.71 5.25 -2.91
CA ALA A 521 29.20 4.48 -4.05
C ALA A 521 30.74 4.45 -4.18
N LYS A 522 31.44 3.90 -3.17
CA LYS A 522 32.93 3.82 -3.18
C LYS A 522 33.50 2.65 -3.98
N ASP A 523 32.70 1.61 -4.23
CA ASP A 523 33.04 0.52 -5.14
C ASP A 523 32.21 0.60 -6.44
N PRO A 524 32.79 1.04 -7.57
CA PRO A 524 32.05 1.17 -8.83
C PRO A 524 31.56 -0.16 -9.40
N ARG A 525 32.00 -1.31 -8.86
CA ARG A 525 31.46 -2.63 -9.25
C ARG A 525 30.09 -2.90 -8.68
N TYR A 526 29.71 -2.17 -7.64
CA TYR A 526 28.45 -2.36 -6.96
C TYR A 526 27.28 -2.02 -7.88
N GLY A 527 26.44 -3.00 -8.19
CA GLY A 527 25.33 -2.86 -9.15
C GLY A 527 24.28 -1.82 -8.77
N ARG A 528 24.22 -1.43 -7.49
CA ARG A 528 23.23 -0.46 -6.98
C ARG A 528 23.73 0.98 -6.97
N VAL A 529 24.95 1.26 -7.46
CA VAL A 529 25.48 2.62 -7.59
C VAL A 529 24.52 3.53 -8.38
N GLY A 530 23.94 3.00 -9.46
CA GLY A 530 22.93 3.69 -10.24
C GLY A 530 21.54 3.13 -10.03
N GLU A 531 21.19 2.58 -8.87
CA GLU A 531 19.85 2.07 -8.65
C GLU A 531 18.79 3.15 -8.98
N THR A 532 17.55 2.75 -9.25
CA THR A 532 16.36 3.61 -9.08
C THR A 532 15.45 2.87 -8.10
N THR A 533 14.72 3.50 -7.17
CA THR A 533 13.82 2.73 -6.29
C THR A 533 12.40 2.79 -6.85
N SER A 534 11.66 1.68 -6.76
CA SER A 534 10.20 1.62 -6.75
C SER A 534 9.77 0.35 -6.06
N PHE A 535 9.36 0.49 -4.80
CA PHE A 535 8.54 -0.52 -4.16
C PHE A 535 7.52 0.11 -3.21
N PHE A 536 6.28 -0.35 -3.39
CA PHE A 536 5.06 0.06 -2.70
C PHE A 536 4.74 -0.97 -1.60
N PHE A 537 4.27 -0.52 -0.43
CA PHE A 537 3.72 -1.45 0.56
C PHE A 537 2.32 -1.01 1.04
N PHE A 538 1.36 -1.92 0.89
CA PHE A 538 0.00 -1.85 1.43
C PHE A 538 0.04 -2.23 2.91
N VAL A 539 -0.32 -1.33 3.83
CA VAL A 539 -0.79 -1.74 5.18
C VAL A 539 -1.93 -0.84 5.67
N LEU A 540 -3.07 -0.80 4.97
CA LEU A 540 -4.42 -0.68 5.57
C LEU A 540 -5.56 -0.79 4.53
N ALA A 541 -5.65 -1.88 3.77
CA ALA A 541 -6.85 -2.13 2.94
C ALA A 541 -7.29 -3.60 2.91
N ALA A 542 -7.09 -4.32 4.02
CA ALA A 542 -7.70 -5.64 4.17
C ALA A 542 -9.24 -5.58 4.33
N LEU A 543 -9.83 -4.38 4.52
CA LEU A 543 -11.28 -4.18 4.63
C LEU A 543 -11.90 -3.38 3.46
N THR A 544 -11.12 -2.96 2.47
CA THR A 544 -11.60 -2.13 1.33
C THR A 544 -10.94 -2.53 -0.01
N ALA A 545 -10.57 -3.81 -0.15
CA ALA A 545 -9.82 -4.32 -1.30
C ALA A 545 -10.53 -4.27 -2.66
N SER A 546 -11.75 -3.74 -2.79
CA SER A 546 -12.40 -3.52 -4.10
C SER A 546 -11.92 -2.23 -4.79
N TRP A 547 -11.45 -1.21 -4.05
CA TRP A 547 -11.27 0.14 -4.61
C TRP A 547 -9.93 0.43 -5.29
N ALA A 548 -8.89 -0.39 -5.05
CA ALA A 548 -7.54 -0.14 -5.55
C ALA A 548 -7.14 -1.03 -6.74
N HIS A 549 -8.12 -1.55 -7.49
CA HIS A 549 -7.85 -2.30 -8.71
C HIS A 549 -7.56 -1.37 -9.88
N LYS A 550 -6.25 -1.08 -10.02
CA LYS A 550 -5.54 -0.14 -10.91
C LYS A 550 -5.21 1.11 -10.12
N HIS A 551 -3.93 1.48 -10.06
CA HIS A 551 -3.39 2.79 -10.44
C HIS A 551 -1.94 2.97 -9.98
N VAL A 552 -1.27 3.85 -10.72
CA VAL A 552 0.15 4.19 -10.97
C VAL A 552 1.17 3.96 -9.83
N ALA A 553 2.40 3.54 -10.19
CA ALA A 553 3.59 3.62 -9.34
C ALA A 553 4.44 4.84 -9.75
N ASN A 554 4.96 5.59 -8.78
CA ASN A 554 5.93 6.68 -9.01
C ASN A 554 7.36 6.23 -8.72
N GLN A 555 8.30 6.92 -9.35
CA GLN A 555 9.72 6.71 -9.16
C GLN A 555 10.18 7.22 -7.79
N PHE A 556 11.01 6.42 -7.12
CA PHE A 556 11.65 6.73 -5.85
C PHE A 556 13.17 6.74 -6.00
N LEU A 557 13.86 7.44 -5.09
CA LEU A 557 15.21 7.97 -5.34
C LEU A 557 16.31 7.19 -4.58
N THR A 558 17.50 7.14 -5.16
CA THR A 558 18.62 6.21 -4.91
C THR A 558 19.94 6.89 -4.53
N SER A 559 21.05 6.14 -4.50
CA SER A 559 22.40 6.66 -4.26
C SER A 559 22.72 7.90 -5.13
N TYR A 560 23.41 8.86 -4.51
CA TYR A 560 23.80 10.14 -5.12
C TYR A 560 25.28 10.17 -5.54
N GLY A 561 25.99 9.04 -5.45
CA GLY A 561 27.39 8.93 -5.83
C GLY A 561 28.33 8.63 -4.65
N GLU A 562 29.61 8.97 -4.81
CA GLU A 562 30.70 8.52 -3.91
C GLU A 562 30.96 9.45 -2.72
N ASP A 563 30.35 10.63 -2.67
CA ASP A 563 30.63 11.66 -1.67
C ASP A 563 29.58 11.74 -0.55
N VAL A 564 30.04 11.58 0.69
CA VAL A 564 29.21 11.61 1.89
C VAL A 564 28.47 12.93 2.12
N TYR A 565 29.06 14.07 1.75
CA TYR A 565 28.42 15.39 1.95
C TYR A 565 27.29 15.60 0.94
N LEU A 566 27.57 15.35 -0.35
CA LEU A 566 26.62 15.45 -1.44
C LEU A 566 25.42 14.50 -1.22
N VAL A 567 25.70 13.23 -0.88
CA VAL A 567 24.67 12.23 -0.55
C VAL A 567 23.79 12.73 0.60
N GLY A 568 24.41 13.22 1.68
CA GLY A 568 23.70 13.75 2.84
C GLY A 568 22.81 14.95 2.51
N GLU A 569 23.28 15.92 1.72
CA GLU A 569 22.51 17.12 1.39
C GLU A 569 21.32 16.82 0.46
N PHE A 570 21.50 16.00 -0.57
CA PHE A 570 20.39 15.62 -1.44
C PHE A 570 19.37 14.76 -0.68
N ALA A 571 19.81 13.79 0.14
CA ALA A 571 18.90 12.99 0.94
C ALA A 571 18.13 13.84 1.97
N ALA A 572 18.77 14.84 2.57
CA ALA A 572 18.10 15.76 3.49
C ALA A 572 17.07 16.62 2.76
N GLN A 573 17.39 17.11 1.56
CA GLN A 573 16.42 17.82 0.72
C GLN A 573 15.21 16.93 0.37
N TYR A 574 15.42 15.65 0.09
CA TYR A 574 14.33 14.70 -0.15
C TYR A 574 13.39 14.56 1.04
N VAL A 575 13.94 14.20 2.22
CA VAL A 575 13.14 14.00 3.44
C VAL A 575 12.38 15.27 3.79
N ARG A 576 13.07 16.43 3.77
CA ARG A 576 12.46 17.73 4.03
C ARG A 576 11.24 18.01 3.16
N THR A 577 11.36 17.81 1.85
CA THR A 577 10.30 18.14 0.89
C THR A 577 9.16 17.11 0.93
N VAL A 578 9.49 15.82 1.04
CA VAL A 578 8.50 14.73 0.97
C VAL A 578 7.69 14.63 2.26
N GLU A 579 8.34 14.78 3.42
CA GLU A 579 7.69 14.77 4.75
C GLU A 579 7.13 16.14 5.17
N GLU A 580 7.11 17.13 4.27
CA GLU A 580 6.45 18.41 4.52
C GLU A 580 5.07 18.21 5.14
N LYS A 581 4.77 19.00 6.17
CA LYS A 581 3.44 18.98 6.77
C LYS A 581 2.43 19.72 5.89
N ASP A 582 1.23 19.16 5.79
CA ASP A 582 0.09 19.84 5.18
C ASP A 582 -0.47 20.92 6.13
N LYS A 583 -1.52 21.62 5.67
CA LYS A 583 -2.18 22.67 6.44
C LYS A 583 -2.84 22.19 7.75
N ASN A 584 -3.09 20.89 7.88
CA ASN A 584 -3.68 20.26 9.06
C ASN A 584 -2.60 19.72 10.01
N GLY A 585 -1.33 19.82 9.63
CA GLY A 585 -0.19 19.33 10.42
C GLY A 585 0.19 17.88 10.12
N PHE A 586 -0.46 17.22 9.17
CA PHE A 586 -0.11 15.85 8.77
C PHE A 586 1.12 15.84 7.87
N ILE A 587 2.02 14.90 8.09
CA ILE A 587 3.10 14.57 7.18
C ILE A 587 2.48 14.16 5.84
N LYS A 588 2.81 14.84 4.74
CA LYS A 588 2.25 14.56 3.42
C LYS A 588 2.54 13.13 2.97
N VAL A 589 3.80 12.71 3.07
CA VAL A 589 4.25 11.34 2.77
C VAL A 589 5.42 11.01 3.69
N ALA A 590 5.31 9.97 4.52
CA ALA A 590 6.40 9.49 5.36
C ALA A 590 7.50 8.81 4.53
N THR A 591 8.74 8.94 4.99
CA THR A 591 9.93 8.38 4.32
C THR A 591 10.54 7.23 5.13
N THR A 592 11.12 6.26 4.42
CA THR A 592 12.05 5.28 4.99
C THR A 592 13.40 5.48 4.33
N VAL A 593 14.34 6.06 5.09
CA VAL A 593 15.74 6.22 4.73
C VAL A 593 16.43 4.85 4.69
N LYS A 594 17.26 4.56 3.68
CA LYS A 594 17.87 3.23 3.49
C LYS A 594 19.26 3.29 2.83
N HIS A 595 20.05 2.23 2.78
CA HIS A 595 19.94 1.03 3.61
C HIS A 595 20.95 1.17 4.76
N PHE A 596 20.49 1.35 5.99
CA PHE A 596 21.38 1.58 7.13
C PHE A 596 22.05 0.26 7.58
N LEU A 597 23.36 0.05 7.50
CA LEU A 597 24.39 0.82 6.80
C LEU A 597 24.91 -0.02 5.63
N TYR A 598 25.18 0.59 4.47
CA TYR A 598 25.53 -0.16 3.26
C TYR A 598 26.34 0.66 2.24
N GLY A 599 26.68 0.03 1.11
CA GLY A 599 27.41 0.66 -0.02
C GLY A 599 28.77 0.04 -0.35
N GLU A 600 29.36 -0.76 0.55
CA GLU A 600 30.72 -1.32 0.40
C GLU A 600 30.77 -2.85 0.57
N GLY A 601 29.77 -3.57 0.04
CA GLY A 601 29.78 -5.04 0.04
C GLY A 601 31.08 -5.60 -0.57
N ALA A 602 31.67 -6.62 0.05
CA ALA A 602 32.94 -7.19 -0.42
C ALA A 602 32.91 -7.55 -1.91
N GLY A 603 33.86 -6.98 -2.67
CA GLY A 603 33.96 -7.18 -4.12
C GLY A 603 32.88 -6.48 -4.96
N GLY A 604 32.12 -5.56 -4.38
CA GLY A 604 30.95 -4.93 -4.99
C GLY A 604 29.73 -5.87 -5.05
N ILE A 605 29.79 -7.04 -4.38
CA ILE A 605 28.72 -8.05 -4.42
C ILE A 605 27.54 -7.58 -3.59
N ASN A 606 26.34 -7.56 -4.19
CA ASN A 606 25.10 -7.26 -3.48
C ASN A 606 24.89 -8.28 -2.34
N THR A 607 24.38 -7.83 -1.19
CA THR A 607 24.24 -8.54 0.09
C THR A 607 25.53 -9.01 0.78
N ALA A 608 26.71 -8.83 0.17
CA ALA A 608 27.97 -9.29 0.76
C ALA A 608 28.29 -8.57 2.07
N SER A 609 29.09 -9.25 2.91
CA SER A 609 29.57 -8.67 4.16
C SER A 609 30.47 -7.45 3.92
N MET A 610 30.44 -6.52 4.85
CA MET A 610 31.36 -5.39 4.93
C MET A 610 32.27 -5.57 6.15
N ALA A 611 33.49 -5.04 6.05
CA ALA A 611 34.42 -4.95 7.17
C ALA A 611 34.67 -3.47 7.45
N GLY A 612 34.78 -3.09 8.72
CA GLY A 612 34.98 -1.67 9.01
C GLY A 612 35.08 -1.34 10.49
N GLY A 613 36.20 -0.73 10.89
CA GLY A 613 36.31 -0.15 12.23
C GLY A 613 35.37 1.04 12.44
N ILE A 614 35.11 1.38 13.69
CA ILE A 614 34.14 2.44 14.06
C ILE A 614 34.42 3.80 13.40
N ASN A 615 35.70 4.15 13.20
CA ASN A 615 36.08 5.39 12.51
C ASN A 615 35.64 5.39 11.04
N HIS A 616 35.81 4.27 10.35
CA HIS A 616 35.39 4.12 8.95
C HIS A 616 33.86 4.18 8.85
N LEU A 617 33.14 3.41 9.68
CA LEU A 617 31.67 3.42 9.70
C LEU A 617 31.11 4.83 9.90
N TYR A 618 31.63 5.58 10.88
CA TYR A 618 31.16 6.93 11.16
C TYR A 618 31.50 7.94 10.07
N ASN A 619 32.75 7.94 9.60
CA ASN A 619 33.25 9.02 8.75
C ASN A 619 33.03 8.78 7.25
N ASP A 620 32.88 7.54 6.81
CA ASP A 620 32.83 7.20 5.39
C ASP A 620 31.46 6.68 4.94
N LEU A 621 30.63 6.17 5.86
CA LEU A 621 29.31 5.61 5.55
C LEU A 621 28.16 6.32 6.30
N ALA A 622 28.35 6.72 7.56
CA ALA A 622 27.25 7.21 8.39
C ALA A 622 27.00 8.73 8.34
N LEU A 623 27.95 9.53 7.86
CA LEU A 623 27.79 10.99 7.73
C LEU A 623 26.52 11.42 6.97
N PRO A 624 26.12 10.76 5.85
CA PRO A 624 24.84 11.05 5.21
C PRO A 624 23.64 10.87 6.14
N TYR A 625 23.62 9.79 6.93
CA TYR A 625 22.52 9.51 7.86
C TYR A 625 22.49 10.54 8.98
N ILE A 626 23.64 10.89 9.56
CA ILE A 626 23.75 11.96 10.56
C ILE A 626 23.20 13.28 10.03
N ARG A 627 23.47 13.60 8.76
CA ARG A 627 22.93 14.79 8.10
C ARG A 627 21.41 14.73 7.93
N VAL A 628 20.87 13.58 7.52
CA VAL A 628 19.43 13.39 7.28
C VAL A 628 18.63 13.32 8.58
N LEU A 629 19.19 12.79 9.66
CA LEU A 629 18.52 12.72 10.96
C LEU A 629 18.11 14.11 11.50
N ARG A 630 18.77 15.18 11.06
CA ARG A 630 18.37 16.56 11.37
C ARG A 630 17.01 16.96 10.78
N GLU A 631 16.53 16.23 9.78
CA GLU A 631 15.20 16.42 9.18
C GLU A 631 14.12 15.53 9.86
N ASN A 632 14.50 14.71 10.85
CA ASN A 632 13.63 13.78 11.60
C ASN A 632 12.83 12.79 10.73
N PRO A 633 13.50 11.97 9.89
CA PRO A 633 12.81 11.02 9.01
C PRO A 633 11.94 10.05 9.81
N ALA A 634 10.77 9.70 9.28
CA ALA A 634 9.82 8.82 9.96
C ALA A 634 10.36 7.41 10.22
N SER A 635 11.18 6.88 9.31
CA SER A 635 11.65 5.50 9.37
C SER A 635 13.04 5.30 8.75
N ILE A 636 13.74 4.25 9.18
CA ILE A 636 14.97 3.73 8.57
C ILE A 636 14.81 2.23 8.27
N MET A 637 15.26 1.81 7.09
CA MET A 637 15.42 0.41 6.70
C MET A 637 16.87 -0.01 6.86
N VAL A 638 17.08 -1.17 7.49
CA VAL A 638 18.42 -1.74 7.66
C VAL A 638 18.88 -2.48 6.42
N SER A 639 20.19 -2.59 6.19
CA SER A 639 20.72 -3.31 5.03
C SER A 639 20.72 -4.85 5.19
N TYR A 640 20.97 -5.56 4.08
CA TYR A 640 21.21 -7.00 4.08
C TYR A 640 22.53 -7.41 4.73
N SER A 641 23.51 -6.51 4.71
CA SER A 641 24.90 -6.86 4.93
C SER A 641 25.17 -7.32 6.37
N SER A 642 26.22 -8.12 6.52
CA SER A 642 26.86 -8.33 7.80
C SER A 642 28.03 -7.38 7.94
N ILE A 643 28.08 -6.61 9.02
CA ILE A 643 29.21 -5.74 9.36
C ILE A 643 30.02 -6.44 10.44
N ASP A 644 31.31 -6.67 10.19
CA ASP A 644 32.18 -7.47 11.05
C ASP A 644 31.56 -8.83 11.41
N ARG A 645 30.94 -9.47 10.41
CA ARG A 645 30.25 -10.78 10.48
C ARG A 645 28.94 -10.79 11.28
N LEU A 646 28.43 -9.65 11.72
CA LEU A 646 27.13 -9.55 12.39
C LEU A 646 26.06 -9.00 11.42
N PRO A 647 25.04 -9.77 11.03
CA PRO A 647 23.97 -9.29 10.15
C PRO A 647 23.27 -8.07 10.72
N MET A 648 23.05 -7.03 9.90
CA MET A 648 22.42 -5.78 10.33
C MET A 648 21.07 -5.98 11.01
N SER A 649 20.27 -6.96 10.56
CA SER A 649 18.97 -7.26 11.16
C SER A 649 19.01 -7.72 12.62
N ILE A 650 20.19 -8.09 13.15
CA ILE A 650 20.38 -8.45 14.56
C ILE A 650 21.47 -7.62 15.26
N ASN A 651 22.01 -6.60 14.60
CA ASN A 651 23.18 -5.86 15.07
C ASN A 651 22.82 -4.75 16.07
N LYS A 652 22.62 -5.15 17.34
CA LYS A 652 22.27 -4.22 18.43
C LYS A 652 23.25 -3.06 18.61
N GLN A 653 24.54 -3.31 18.43
CA GLN A 653 25.57 -2.29 18.62
C GLN A 653 25.39 -1.14 17.62
N LEU A 654 25.10 -1.46 16.36
CA LEU A 654 24.88 -0.45 15.33
C LEU A 654 23.47 0.13 15.36
N LEU A 655 22.44 -0.68 15.60
CA LEU A 655 21.05 -0.20 15.61
C LEU A 655 20.70 0.57 16.88
N GLN A 656 20.97 0.03 18.05
CA GLN A 656 20.60 0.66 19.32
C GLN A 656 21.71 1.57 19.85
N GLY A 657 22.98 1.16 19.70
CA GLY A 657 24.13 1.97 20.12
C GLY A 657 24.36 3.15 19.18
N MET A 658 24.89 2.88 17.99
CA MET A 658 25.27 3.91 17.02
C MET A 658 24.06 4.74 16.53
N LEU A 659 23.04 4.09 15.97
CA LEU A 659 21.92 4.81 15.34
C LEU A 659 20.98 5.47 16.35
N SER A 660 20.44 4.71 17.31
CA SER A 660 19.50 5.28 18.28
C SER A 660 20.19 6.11 19.37
N SER A 661 21.18 5.56 20.08
CA SER A 661 21.75 6.24 21.27
C SER A 661 22.72 7.35 20.92
N GLU A 662 23.63 7.13 19.96
CA GLU A 662 24.70 8.09 19.63
C GLU A 662 24.25 9.11 18.57
N MET A 663 23.51 8.70 17.54
CA MET A 663 23.00 9.58 16.49
C MET A 663 21.60 10.16 16.76
N GLY A 664 20.85 9.60 17.73
CA GLY A 664 19.57 10.15 18.17
C GLY A 664 18.37 9.79 17.28
N PHE A 665 18.38 8.65 16.60
CA PHE A 665 17.21 8.21 15.84
C PHE A 665 16.12 7.61 16.74
N GLU A 666 14.93 8.21 16.71
CA GLU A 666 13.75 7.80 17.49
C GLU A 666 12.60 7.25 16.63
N GLY A 667 12.78 7.18 15.30
CA GLY A 667 11.75 6.71 14.37
C GLY A 667 11.68 5.19 14.28
N LEU A 668 10.93 4.70 13.28
CA LEU A 668 10.69 3.28 13.09
C LEU A 668 11.83 2.57 12.34
N LEU A 669 12.34 1.47 12.90
CA LEU A 669 13.32 0.60 12.25
C LEU A 669 12.66 -0.59 11.58
N ARG A 670 12.96 -0.83 10.29
CA ARG A 670 12.39 -1.94 9.53
C ARG A 670 13.43 -2.80 8.82
N SER A 671 13.04 -4.04 8.52
CA SER A 671 13.87 -4.92 7.69
C SER A 671 13.83 -4.51 6.22
N ASP A 672 14.88 -4.87 5.49
CA ASP A 672 14.83 -5.01 4.03
C ASP A 672 14.14 -6.33 3.63
N ASP A 673 13.95 -6.56 2.33
CA ASP A 673 13.19 -7.68 1.76
C ASP A 673 13.76 -9.05 2.15
N MET A 674 13.00 -9.84 2.89
CA MET A 674 13.42 -11.16 3.39
C MET A 674 14.66 -11.14 4.31
N ALA A 675 15.12 -9.96 4.78
CA ALA A 675 16.33 -9.85 5.58
C ALA A 675 16.26 -10.61 6.91
N ILE A 676 15.08 -10.69 7.54
CA ILE A 676 14.88 -11.47 8.78
C ILE A 676 14.88 -12.98 8.48
N PRO A 677 14.10 -13.51 7.51
CA PRO A 677 14.20 -14.91 7.09
C PRO A 677 15.63 -15.35 6.71
N HIS A 678 16.41 -14.46 6.07
CA HIS A 678 17.80 -14.72 5.71
C HIS A 678 18.75 -14.95 6.90
N LEU A 679 18.34 -14.60 8.13
CA LEU A 679 19.05 -14.99 9.35
C LEU A 679 19.09 -16.51 9.53
N HIS A 680 18.05 -17.21 9.08
CA HIS A 680 17.96 -18.67 9.13
C HIS A 680 18.45 -19.34 7.84
N THR A 681 18.17 -18.75 6.67
CA THR A 681 18.42 -19.43 5.38
C THR A 681 19.76 -19.08 4.73
N GLN A 682 20.34 -17.92 5.02
CA GLN A 682 21.57 -17.44 4.36
C GLN A 682 22.73 -17.24 5.34
N SER A 683 22.56 -16.37 6.34
CA SER A 683 23.64 -16.10 7.31
C SER A 683 23.78 -17.17 8.38
N LEU A 684 22.77 -18.04 8.53
CA LEU A 684 22.76 -19.20 9.44
C LEU A 684 23.02 -18.83 10.91
N VAL A 685 22.68 -17.60 11.31
CA VAL A 685 22.81 -17.12 12.70
C VAL A 685 21.56 -17.40 13.53
N ALA A 686 20.49 -17.90 12.91
CA ALA A 686 19.25 -18.31 13.56
C ALA A 686 18.93 -19.79 13.29
N SER A 687 18.56 -20.51 14.35
CA SER A 687 18.24 -21.94 14.32
C SER A 687 16.87 -22.27 13.70
N SER A 688 15.97 -21.28 13.62
CA SER A 688 14.64 -21.40 13.05
C SER A 688 14.10 -20.01 12.66
N PRO A 689 13.02 -19.91 11.87
CA PRO A 689 12.33 -18.64 11.62
C PRO A 689 11.87 -17.92 12.91
N LYS A 690 11.44 -18.68 13.94
CA LYS A 690 11.08 -18.13 15.24
C LYS A 690 12.27 -17.51 15.99
N ASP A 691 13.43 -18.18 15.93
CA ASP A 691 14.68 -17.65 16.49
C ASP A 691 15.13 -16.38 15.73
N ALA A 692 15.00 -16.36 14.40
CA ALA A 692 15.29 -15.19 13.57
C ALA A 692 14.40 -13.99 13.96
N ALA A 693 13.09 -14.21 14.03
CA ALA A 693 12.11 -13.21 14.45
C ALA A 693 12.41 -12.67 15.85
N THR A 694 12.70 -13.55 16.81
CA THR A 694 13.03 -13.19 18.19
C THR A 694 14.29 -12.32 18.26
N LYS A 695 15.35 -12.70 17.54
CA LYS A 695 16.60 -11.94 17.50
C LYS A 695 16.44 -10.57 16.85
N ALA A 696 15.71 -10.49 15.74
CA ALA A 696 15.44 -9.25 15.02
C ALA A 696 14.62 -8.26 15.87
N LEU A 697 13.56 -8.75 16.52
CA LEU A 697 12.71 -7.94 17.39
C LEU A 697 13.50 -7.40 18.59
N ARG A 698 14.33 -8.25 19.23
CA ARG A 698 15.25 -7.84 20.30
C ARG A 698 16.30 -6.82 19.85
N ALA A 699 16.67 -6.84 18.57
CA ALA A 699 17.60 -5.88 17.99
C ALA A 699 16.94 -4.53 17.65
N GLY A 700 15.61 -4.44 17.70
CA GLY A 700 14.84 -3.22 17.50
C GLY A 700 14.13 -3.13 16.15
N LEU A 701 14.15 -4.18 15.31
CA LEU A 701 13.35 -4.21 14.09
C LEU A 701 11.86 -4.36 14.41
N GLN A 702 11.02 -3.61 13.71
CA GLN A 702 9.60 -3.45 14.03
C GLN A 702 8.68 -4.04 12.95
N PRO A 703 8.63 -3.53 11.70
CA PRO A 703 7.98 -4.27 10.62
C PRO A 703 8.98 -5.06 9.79
N GLU A 704 8.52 -6.24 9.40
CA GLU A 704 9.19 -7.13 8.45
C GLU A 704 8.70 -6.84 7.03
N LEU A 705 9.63 -6.65 6.11
CA LEU A 705 9.38 -6.63 4.68
C LEU A 705 9.58 -8.05 4.13
N ALA A 706 8.47 -8.78 3.95
CA ALA A 706 8.47 -10.15 3.41
C ALA A 706 7.27 -10.36 2.45
N PRO A 707 7.30 -9.77 1.23
CA PRO A 707 6.31 -10.00 0.20
C PRO A 707 6.22 -11.48 -0.22
N GLN A 708 7.30 -12.24 -0.09
CA GLN A 708 7.35 -13.68 -0.33
C GLN A 708 7.24 -14.42 1.01
N GLN A 709 6.30 -15.38 1.11
CA GLN A 709 6.15 -16.20 2.31
C GLN A 709 7.12 -17.39 2.30
N PRO A 710 7.58 -17.87 3.48
CA PRO A 710 7.15 -17.47 4.83
C PRO A 710 7.92 -16.27 5.41
N ALA A 711 7.18 -15.35 6.05
CA ALA A 711 7.71 -14.30 6.92
C ALA A 711 8.07 -14.87 8.32
N ALA A 712 8.99 -14.22 9.02
CA ALA A 712 9.50 -14.66 10.32
C ALA A 712 8.67 -14.17 11.50
N PHE A 713 8.25 -12.90 11.58
CA PHE A 713 7.47 -12.36 12.70
C PHE A 713 6.14 -13.09 12.98
N PRO A 714 5.39 -13.60 11.98
CA PRO A 714 4.19 -14.40 12.25
C PRO A 714 4.44 -15.61 13.15
N THR A 715 5.65 -16.17 13.17
CA THR A 715 6.01 -17.30 14.03
C THR A 715 6.05 -16.96 15.53
N LEU A 716 5.97 -15.67 15.88
CA LEU A 716 5.88 -15.19 17.26
C LEU A 716 4.46 -15.19 17.83
N VAL A 717 3.41 -15.51 17.05
CA VAL A 717 2.01 -15.46 17.50
C VAL A 717 1.75 -16.31 18.76
N ASN A 718 2.45 -17.44 18.90
CA ASN A 718 2.35 -18.34 20.04
C ASN A 718 3.29 -17.96 21.21
N SER A 719 3.90 -16.77 21.19
CA SER A 719 4.82 -16.29 22.23
C SER A 719 4.14 -15.33 23.23
N SER A 720 2.81 -15.35 23.36
CA SER A 720 2.05 -14.49 24.28
C SER A 720 2.39 -14.68 25.77
N GLY A 721 2.98 -15.84 26.13
CA GLY A 721 3.52 -16.08 27.47
C GLY A 721 4.85 -15.39 27.77
N ASP A 722 5.56 -14.90 26.75
CA ASP A 722 6.84 -14.19 26.89
C ASP A 722 6.59 -12.67 26.98
N GLN A 723 6.62 -12.13 28.20
CA GLN A 723 6.38 -10.72 28.48
C GLN A 723 7.40 -9.78 27.82
N GLU A 724 8.62 -10.26 27.51
CA GLU A 724 9.60 -9.46 26.77
C GLU A 724 9.14 -9.28 25.33
N ILE A 725 8.71 -10.36 24.68
CA ILE A 725 8.23 -10.35 23.29
C ILE A 725 6.95 -9.52 23.16
N VAL A 726 5.99 -9.70 24.06
CA VAL A 726 4.75 -8.89 24.06
C VAL A 726 5.08 -7.40 24.12
N ARG A 727 5.94 -6.98 25.06
CA ARG A 727 6.36 -5.57 25.18
C ARG A 727 7.04 -5.04 23.92
N LEU A 728 7.89 -5.84 23.28
CA LEU A 728 8.59 -5.43 22.05
C LEU A 728 7.61 -5.32 20.86
N VAL A 729 6.63 -6.23 20.77
CA VAL A 729 5.55 -6.15 19.77
C VAL A 729 4.70 -4.91 20.01
N ASP A 730 4.32 -4.61 21.25
CA ASP A 730 3.54 -3.42 21.58
C ASP A 730 4.27 -2.13 21.16
N GLU A 731 5.57 -2.04 21.40
CA GLU A 731 6.38 -0.89 20.96
C GLU A 731 6.48 -0.82 19.42
N ALA A 732 6.64 -1.96 18.74
CA ALA A 732 6.64 -2.02 17.27
C ALA A 732 5.30 -1.56 16.67
N VAL A 733 4.18 -2.01 17.22
CA VAL A 733 2.83 -1.60 16.82
C VAL A 733 2.62 -0.12 17.09
N LYS A 734 3.01 0.37 18.26
CA LYS A 734 2.91 1.79 18.63
C LYS A 734 3.66 2.69 17.64
N GLN A 735 4.92 2.39 17.32
CA GLN A 735 5.69 3.20 16.36
C GLN A 735 5.06 3.18 14.95
N HIS A 736 4.55 2.02 14.52
CA HIS A 736 3.85 1.91 13.26
C HIS A 736 2.56 2.77 13.25
N LEU A 737 1.80 2.76 14.34
CA LEU A 737 0.59 3.58 14.48
C LEU A 737 0.93 5.08 14.54
N ILE A 738 2.02 5.49 15.19
CA ILE A 738 2.47 6.89 15.22
C ILE A 738 2.63 7.43 13.80
N ILE A 739 3.29 6.68 12.90
CA ILE A 739 3.45 7.11 11.50
C ILE A 739 2.10 7.19 10.78
N LYS A 740 1.20 6.22 11.00
CA LYS A 740 -0.14 6.25 10.40
C LYS A 740 -0.98 7.45 10.85
N PHE A 741 -0.94 7.80 12.13
CA PHE A 741 -1.59 9.02 12.64
C PHE A 741 -0.89 10.29 12.13
N ALA A 742 0.45 10.31 12.11
CA ALA A 742 1.20 11.47 11.65
C ALA A 742 0.95 11.78 10.16
N THR A 743 0.66 10.78 9.34
CA THR A 743 0.33 10.94 7.91
C THR A 743 -1.15 11.22 7.64
N GLY A 744 -1.99 11.27 8.68
CA GLY A 744 -3.43 11.47 8.53
C GLY A 744 -4.15 10.28 7.89
N MET A 745 -3.54 9.08 7.91
CA MET A 745 -4.08 7.90 7.24
C MET A 745 -5.48 7.51 7.73
N PHE A 746 -5.82 7.81 8.98
CA PHE A 746 -7.13 7.55 9.57
C PHE A 746 -8.13 8.71 9.41
N ASP A 747 -7.63 9.92 9.13
CA ASP A 747 -8.40 11.17 9.20
C ASP A 747 -8.72 11.74 7.81
N LEU A 748 -7.84 11.52 6.84
CA LEU A 748 -7.96 12.07 5.49
C LEU A 748 -8.77 11.13 4.57
N PRO A 749 -9.64 11.67 3.70
CA PRO A 749 -10.33 10.86 2.71
C PRO A 749 -9.35 10.32 1.67
N LEU A 750 -9.65 9.14 1.10
CA LEU A 750 -8.88 8.60 -0.03
C LEU A 750 -8.95 9.54 -1.25
N PRO A 751 -7.84 9.71 -2.00
CA PRO A 751 -7.84 10.52 -3.22
C PRO A 751 -8.82 10.01 -4.29
N THR A 752 -9.38 10.93 -5.07
CA THR A 752 -10.32 10.57 -6.15
C THR A 752 -9.61 10.45 -7.50
N MET A 753 -10.26 9.77 -8.46
CA MET A 753 -9.78 9.75 -9.85
C MET A 753 -9.65 11.13 -10.50
N LYS A 754 -10.41 12.12 -10.02
CA LYS A 754 -10.30 13.51 -10.46
C LYS A 754 -9.00 14.14 -9.96
N ASP A 755 -8.62 13.88 -8.71
CA ASP A 755 -7.36 14.35 -8.11
C ASP A 755 -6.18 13.71 -8.85
N LEU A 756 -6.24 12.40 -9.08
CA LEU A 756 -5.23 11.66 -9.82
C LEU A 756 -5.00 12.24 -11.22
N LYS A 757 -6.07 12.45 -12.01
CA LYS A 757 -5.99 13.02 -13.38
C LYS A 757 -5.49 14.46 -13.41
N LYS A 758 -5.69 15.22 -12.33
CA LYS A 758 -5.24 16.61 -12.22
C LYS A 758 -3.74 16.70 -11.93
N VAL A 759 -3.22 15.76 -11.13
CA VAL A 759 -1.85 15.84 -10.60
C VAL A 759 -0.86 15.05 -11.44
N LEU A 760 -1.19 13.80 -11.80
CA LEU A 760 -0.26 12.96 -12.55
C LEU A 760 0.11 13.61 -13.88
N ARG A 761 1.43 13.74 -14.12
CA ARG A 761 1.98 14.24 -15.38
C ARG A 761 1.45 15.62 -15.77
N ALA A 762 1.07 16.44 -14.79
CA ALA A 762 0.68 17.82 -15.03
C ALA A 762 1.79 18.55 -15.82
N SER A 763 1.43 19.49 -16.70
CA SER A 763 2.41 20.20 -17.53
C SER A 763 3.55 20.85 -16.72
N LYS A 764 3.25 21.29 -15.49
CA LYS A 764 4.26 21.79 -14.54
C LYS A 764 5.26 20.72 -14.10
N HIS A 765 4.83 19.48 -13.87
CA HIS A 765 5.67 18.35 -13.49
C HIS A 765 6.60 17.96 -14.64
N LEU A 766 6.04 17.85 -15.86
CA LEU A 766 6.81 17.55 -17.07
C LEU A 766 7.84 18.64 -17.39
N ALA A 767 7.55 19.90 -17.07
CA ALA A 767 8.51 21.01 -17.23
C ALA A 767 9.70 20.88 -16.27
N VAL A 768 9.46 20.51 -15.00
CA VAL A 768 10.53 20.21 -14.03
C VAL A 768 11.36 19.02 -14.51
N ASN A 769 10.72 17.95 -14.97
CA ASN A 769 11.42 16.77 -15.48
C ASN A 769 12.32 17.09 -16.69
N ARG A 770 11.80 17.86 -17.66
CA ARG A 770 12.61 18.29 -18.81
C ARG A 770 13.81 19.13 -18.37
N LYS A 771 13.64 20.01 -17.38
CA LYS A 771 14.75 20.79 -16.81
C LYS A 771 15.78 19.88 -16.15
N ALA A 772 15.35 18.97 -15.28
CA ALA A 772 16.21 17.98 -14.63
C ALA A 772 17.00 17.13 -15.63
N SER A 773 16.33 16.64 -16.67
CA SER A 773 16.94 15.82 -17.74
C SER A 773 18.03 16.56 -18.54
N ARG A 774 17.90 17.88 -18.71
CA ARG A 774 18.93 18.72 -19.37
C ARG A 774 20.14 18.98 -18.49
N GLU A 775 19.90 19.14 -17.19
CA GLU A 775 20.92 19.47 -16.20
C GLU A 775 21.74 18.24 -15.76
N SER A 776 21.20 17.03 -15.95
CA SER A 776 21.79 15.76 -15.49
C SER A 776 22.76 15.09 -16.48
N ILE A 777 22.88 15.60 -17.71
CA ILE A 777 23.75 15.01 -18.73
C ILE A 777 25.15 15.62 -18.59
N VAL A 778 26.16 14.74 -18.51
CA VAL A 778 27.55 15.14 -18.31
C VAL A 778 28.32 15.04 -19.63
N LEU A 779 28.97 16.13 -20.05
CA LEU A 779 29.89 16.14 -21.18
C LEU A 779 31.29 15.76 -20.68
N LEU A 780 31.75 14.57 -21.04
CA LEU A 780 33.03 14.02 -20.59
C LEU A 780 34.20 14.38 -21.51
N GLN A 781 33.94 14.53 -22.81
CA GLN A 781 34.95 14.92 -23.78
C GLN A 781 34.33 15.75 -24.91
N ASN A 782 35.05 16.76 -25.37
CA ASN A 782 34.69 17.57 -26.54
C ASN A 782 35.95 18.11 -27.25
N LYS A 783 36.59 17.27 -28.09
CA LYS A 783 37.85 17.62 -28.76
C LYS A 783 37.65 18.77 -29.73
N ASN A 784 38.54 19.77 -29.68
CA ASN A 784 38.56 20.89 -30.62
C ASN A 784 37.21 21.62 -30.77
N GLY A 785 36.35 21.60 -29.74
CA GLY A 785 35.01 22.16 -29.81
C GLY A 785 34.09 21.46 -30.83
N PHE A 786 34.21 20.14 -30.97
CA PHE A 786 33.46 19.34 -31.95
C PHE A 786 31.93 19.47 -31.81
N LEU A 787 31.43 19.43 -30.57
CA LEU A 787 30.06 19.80 -30.20
C LEU A 787 29.99 21.29 -29.82
N PRO A 788 28.88 21.98 -30.16
CA PRO A 788 27.65 21.42 -30.75
C PRO A 788 27.65 21.29 -32.28
N LYS A 789 26.79 20.41 -32.80
CA LYS A 789 26.57 20.12 -34.23
C LYS A 789 25.18 20.56 -34.71
N SER A 790 24.92 21.87 -34.67
CA SER A 790 23.61 22.45 -35.03
C SER A 790 23.18 22.26 -36.50
N LYS A 791 24.13 22.03 -37.42
CA LYS A 791 23.89 21.89 -38.87
C LYS A 791 23.83 20.43 -39.36
N THR A 792 23.87 19.46 -38.46
CA THR A 792 23.82 18.03 -38.85
C THR A 792 22.49 17.71 -39.49
N SER A 793 22.53 17.14 -40.70
CA SER A 793 21.35 16.75 -41.47
C SER A 793 21.20 15.24 -41.65
N LYS A 794 22.25 14.44 -41.43
CA LYS A 794 22.25 12.97 -41.53
C LYS A 794 23.24 12.38 -40.53
N VAL A 795 22.88 11.26 -39.90
CA VAL A 795 23.73 10.53 -38.95
C VAL A 795 23.56 9.02 -39.08
N ALA A 796 24.61 8.27 -38.74
CA ALA A 796 24.50 6.86 -38.39
C ALA A 796 24.34 6.75 -36.87
N LEU A 797 23.25 6.13 -36.43
CA LEU A 797 23.00 5.85 -35.03
C LEU A 797 23.29 4.38 -34.76
N LEU A 798 24.30 4.10 -33.94
CA LEU A 798 24.91 2.79 -33.82
C LEU A 798 24.89 2.31 -32.37
N GLY A 799 24.87 1.01 -32.18
CA GLY A 799 25.03 0.39 -30.87
C GLY A 799 23.72 -0.07 -30.23
N PRO A 800 23.81 -1.02 -29.29
CA PRO A 800 22.64 -1.70 -28.76
C PRO A 800 21.78 -0.78 -27.88
N MET A 801 22.36 0.24 -27.26
CA MET A 801 21.63 1.16 -26.38
C MET A 801 20.86 2.26 -27.13
N ALA A 802 20.98 2.33 -28.47
CA ALA A 802 20.48 3.49 -29.22
C ALA A 802 18.95 3.53 -29.38
N ASP A 803 18.28 2.36 -29.35
CA ASP A 803 16.82 2.25 -29.41
C ASP A 803 16.24 1.73 -28.10
N ILE A 804 16.85 2.14 -26.98
CA ILE A 804 16.46 1.75 -25.62
C ILE A 804 16.30 3.01 -24.77
N LEU A 805 15.21 3.09 -24.00
CA LEU A 805 15.12 3.93 -22.83
C LEU A 805 15.54 3.07 -21.63
N ASN A 806 16.58 3.46 -20.91
CA ASN A 806 17.18 2.68 -19.82
C ASN A 806 16.90 3.35 -18.48
N PRO A 807 15.73 3.09 -17.85
CA PRO A 807 15.24 3.89 -16.73
C PRO A 807 15.64 3.36 -15.35
N GLY A 808 16.34 2.24 -15.30
CA GLY A 808 16.69 1.54 -14.07
C GLY A 808 15.72 0.42 -13.68
N SER A 809 16.23 -0.49 -12.87
CA SER A 809 15.57 -1.74 -12.47
C SER A 809 14.28 -1.56 -11.67
N TYR A 810 14.03 -0.35 -11.15
CA TYR A 810 12.78 -0.05 -10.48
C TYR A 810 12.06 1.17 -11.08
N ALA A 811 12.13 1.35 -12.39
CA ALA A 811 11.23 2.27 -13.07
C ALA A 811 10.07 1.49 -13.72
N PRO A 812 8.80 1.92 -13.55
CA PRO A 812 7.63 1.27 -14.15
C PRO A 812 7.47 1.64 -15.63
N SER A 813 8.53 1.45 -16.43
CA SER A 813 8.57 1.74 -17.85
C SER A 813 9.24 0.61 -18.63
N ARG A 814 8.74 0.33 -19.84
CA ARG A 814 9.35 -0.63 -20.75
C ARG A 814 10.48 0.03 -21.53
N SER A 815 11.57 -0.70 -21.73
CA SER A 815 12.80 -0.18 -22.30
C SER A 815 12.70 0.15 -23.80
N GLU A 816 12.19 -0.77 -24.61
CA GLU A 816 12.05 -0.59 -26.08
C GLU A 816 10.76 0.12 -26.50
N LYS A 817 9.71 -0.01 -25.69
CA LYS A 817 8.38 0.56 -25.97
C LYS A 817 7.88 1.31 -24.74
N PRO A 818 8.57 2.38 -24.32
CA PRO A 818 8.20 3.13 -23.15
C PRO A 818 6.81 3.74 -23.36
N LEU A 819 5.99 3.77 -22.30
CA LEU A 819 4.66 4.39 -22.37
C LEU A 819 4.77 5.91 -22.62
N HIS A 820 5.80 6.53 -22.06
CA HIS A 820 6.11 7.94 -22.17
C HIS A 820 7.61 8.15 -22.38
N GLY A 821 7.96 9.24 -23.07
CA GLY A 821 9.34 9.51 -23.46
C GLY A 821 9.73 8.82 -24.77
N ARG A 822 11.01 8.95 -25.14
CA ARG A 822 11.56 8.41 -26.38
C ARG A 822 12.92 7.77 -26.14
N THR A 823 13.26 6.81 -27.00
CA THR A 823 14.62 6.29 -27.15
C THR A 823 15.48 7.34 -27.86
N LEU A 824 16.82 7.21 -27.80
CA LEU A 824 17.73 8.13 -28.50
C LEU A 824 17.44 8.15 -30.02
N LYS A 825 17.14 6.98 -30.61
CA LYS A 825 16.65 6.85 -31.98
C LYS A 825 15.39 7.67 -32.21
N GLY A 826 14.34 7.45 -31.42
CA GLY A 826 13.07 8.19 -31.57
C GLY A 826 13.24 9.71 -31.45
N SER A 827 14.13 10.17 -30.57
CA SER A 827 14.45 11.60 -30.43
C SER A 827 15.22 12.16 -31.64
N LEU A 828 16.21 11.42 -32.16
CA LEU A 828 16.96 11.83 -33.36
C LEU A 828 16.09 11.81 -34.62
N GLU A 829 15.27 10.77 -34.81
CA GLU A 829 14.35 10.67 -35.96
C GLU A 829 13.34 11.80 -35.98
N ALA A 830 12.87 12.24 -34.81
CA ALA A 830 11.98 13.39 -34.74
C ALA A 830 12.70 14.73 -34.98
N ALA A 831 13.98 14.84 -34.59
CA ALA A 831 14.76 16.07 -34.76
C ALA A 831 15.31 16.24 -36.18
N LEU A 832 15.67 15.15 -36.85
CA LEU A 832 16.33 15.14 -38.17
C LEU A 832 15.45 14.58 -39.29
N GLY A 833 14.38 13.86 -38.96
CA GLY A 833 13.58 13.06 -39.88
C GLY A 833 14.10 11.61 -39.98
N ALA A 834 13.20 10.61 -39.95
CA ALA A 834 13.57 9.20 -39.94
C ALA A 834 14.48 8.76 -41.11
N LYS A 835 14.33 9.38 -42.29
CA LYS A 835 15.16 9.10 -43.48
C LYS A 835 16.63 9.52 -43.31
N ASN A 836 16.91 10.40 -42.35
CA ASN A 836 18.22 10.98 -42.09
C ASN A 836 18.94 10.30 -40.91
N VAL A 837 18.32 9.31 -40.28
CA VAL A 837 18.88 8.55 -39.17
C VAL A 837 19.00 7.09 -39.62
N LYS A 838 20.22 6.64 -39.91
CA LYS A 838 20.46 5.23 -40.24
C LYS A 838 20.80 4.49 -38.95
N TYR A 839 19.82 3.79 -38.37
CA TYR A 839 20.02 2.97 -37.18
C TYR A 839 20.58 1.59 -37.50
N VAL A 840 21.61 1.18 -36.77
CA VAL A 840 22.15 -0.20 -36.79
C VAL A 840 22.48 -0.62 -35.35
N LYS A 841 21.85 -1.68 -34.84
CA LYS A 841 22.14 -2.23 -33.50
C LYS A 841 23.62 -2.62 -33.36
N GLY A 842 24.16 -3.29 -34.39
CA GLY A 842 25.56 -3.68 -34.49
C GLY A 842 25.90 -4.94 -33.70
N VAL A 843 25.66 -4.94 -32.38
CA VAL A 843 25.95 -6.05 -31.47
C VAL A 843 24.84 -6.21 -30.43
N ASP A 844 24.83 -7.30 -29.66
CA ASP A 844 23.96 -7.43 -28.49
C ASP A 844 24.48 -6.69 -27.25
N ILE A 845 23.61 -6.48 -26.25
CA ILE A 845 23.93 -5.68 -25.06
C ILE A 845 24.93 -6.42 -24.18
N ALA A 846 24.58 -7.63 -23.73
CA ALA A 846 25.30 -8.35 -22.68
C ALA A 846 26.15 -9.53 -23.19
N PHE A 847 25.72 -10.18 -24.27
CA PHE A 847 26.30 -11.44 -24.74
C PHE A 847 27.06 -11.25 -26.05
N VAL A 848 28.15 -12.01 -26.20
CA VAL A 848 28.85 -12.13 -27.48
C VAL A 848 28.12 -13.16 -28.33
N ARG A 849 27.74 -12.81 -29.56
CA ARG A 849 27.09 -13.72 -30.51
C ARG A 849 27.89 -13.84 -31.81
N ASP A 850 27.75 -14.99 -32.48
CA ASP A 850 28.39 -15.23 -33.78
C ASP A 850 28.01 -14.17 -34.82
N SER A 851 26.78 -13.65 -34.75
CA SER A 851 26.26 -12.60 -35.64
C SER A 851 26.86 -11.20 -35.42
N ASP A 852 27.54 -10.95 -34.29
CA ASP A 852 28.08 -9.63 -33.96
C ASP A 852 29.11 -9.15 -35.01
N SER A 853 29.91 -10.07 -35.56
CA SER A 853 30.91 -9.75 -36.58
C SER A 853 30.28 -9.16 -37.84
N GLU A 854 29.15 -9.72 -38.29
CA GLU A 854 28.39 -9.19 -39.42
C GLU A 854 27.74 -7.85 -39.09
N GLY A 855 27.13 -7.73 -37.90
CA GLY A 855 26.50 -6.49 -37.45
C GLY A 855 27.48 -5.32 -37.31
N ILE A 856 28.72 -5.57 -36.86
CA ILE A 856 29.79 -4.56 -36.83
C ILE A 856 30.13 -4.07 -38.24
N GLN A 857 30.24 -4.97 -39.23
CA GLN A 857 30.53 -4.58 -40.61
C GLN A 857 29.41 -3.70 -41.20
N VAL A 858 28.15 -4.03 -40.92
CA VAL A 858 26.99 -3.23 -41.34
C VAL A 858 27.02 -1.85 -40.67
N ALA A 859 27.39 -1.77 -39.39
CA ALA A 859 27.52 -0.51 -38.65
C ALA A 859 28.63 0.38 -39.22
N VAL A 860 29.79 -0.18 -39.55
CA VAL A 860 30.90 0.54 -40.21
C VAL A 860 30.47 1.10 -41.57
N ALA A 861 29.76 0.31 -42.37
CA ALA A 861 29.24 0.77 -43.66
C ALA A 861 28.24 1.93 -43.48
N ALA A 862 27.34 1.83 -42.49
CA ALA A 862 26.41 2.90 -42.16
C ALA A 862 27.12 4.18 -41.71
N ALA A 863 28.15 4.07 -40.86
CA ALA A 863 28.95 5.20 -40.39
C ALA A 863 29.63 5.95 -41.54
N LYS A 864 30.30 5.22 -42.44
CA LYS A 864 30.96 5.80 -43.63
C LYS A 864 29.97 6.51 -44.55
N GLU A 865 28.78 5.94 -44.74
CA GLU A 865 27.74 6.53 -45.59
C GLU A 865 27.13 7.82 -45.00
N ALA A 866 27.03 7.90 -43.66
CA ALA A 866 26.46 9.07 -42.99
C ALA A 866 27.50 10.18 -42.77
N GLY A 867 28.78 9.84 -42.62
CA GLY A 867 29.87 10.79 -42.35
C GLY A 867 29.92 11.32 -40.91
N LEU A 868 28.99 10.90 -40.05
CA LEU A 868 28.96 11.16 -38.61
C LEU A 868 28.30 9.96 -37.92
N ALA A 869 28.98 9.39 -36.94
CA ALA A 869 28.47 8.30 -36.11
C ALA A 869 28.09 8.81 -34.72
N ILE A 870 26.91 8.41 -34.24
CA ILE A 870 26.51 8.49 -32.83
C ILE A 870 26.45 7.06 -32.32
N VAL A 871 27.36 6.68 -31.43
CA VAL A 871 27.52 5.32 -30.92
C VAL A 871 27.01 5.27 -29.48
N ALA A 872 25.89 4.59 -29.24
CA ALA A 872 25.26 4.44 -27.94
C ALA A 872 25.62 3.08 -27.32
N VAL A 873 26.36 3.11 -26.21
CA VAL A 873 26.91 1.93 -25.53
C VAL A 873 26.76 2.05 -24.02
N GLY A 874 26.86 0.92 -23.31
CA GLY A 874 26.93 0.87 -21.85
C GLY A 874 26.19 -0.32 -21.24
N SER A 875 25.60 -0.14 -20.06
CA SER A 875 24.98 -1.19 -19.24
C SER A 875 23.46 -1.06 -19.16
N LEU A 876 22.76 -2.17 -18.93
CA LEU A 876 21.30 -2.21 -18.89
C LEU A 876 20.77 -2.51 -17.47
N SER A 877 19.94 -1.60 -16.94
CA SER A 877 19.21 -1.75 -15.69
C SER A 877 17.72 -1.55 -15.99
N VAL A 878 16.98 -2.66 -16.15
CA VAL A 878 15.54 -2.66 -16.45
C VAL A 878 14.79 -3.53 -15.47
N TYR A 879 13.49 -3.28 -15.30
CA TYR A 879 12.69 -4.02 -14.33
C TYR A 879 12.50 -5.50 -14.71
N THR A 880 12.17 -6.34 -13.73
CA THR A 880 12.16 -7.80 -13.88
C THR A 880 11.17 -8.36 -14.90
N LEU A 881 10.10 -7.64 -15.25
CA LEU A 881 9.16 -8.06 -16.32
C LEU A 881 9.38 -7.28 -17.63
N ASP A 882 10.49 -6.56 -17.77
CA ASP A 882 10.88 -5.94 -19.04
C ASP A 882 11.23 -7.04 -20.06
N PRO A 883 10.89 -6.90 -21.35
CA PRO A 883 11.32 -7.86 -22.37
C PRO A 883 12.84 -8.07 -22.41
N ASN A 884 13.63 -7.06 -22.06
CA ASN A 884 15.08 -7.13 -22.00
C ASN A 884 15.65 -7.49 -20.62
N ALA A 885 14.82 -7.99 -19.70
CA ALA A 885 15.28 -8.39 -18.36
C ALA A 885 16.39 -9.48 -18.41
N GLY A 886 16.39 -10.32 -19.45
CA GLY A 886 17.43 -11.33 -19.69
C GLY A 886 18.77 -10.77 -20.18
N GLU A 887 18.83 -9.50 -20.58
CA GLU A 887 20.07 -8.81 -20.99
C GLU A 887 20.55 -7.79 -19.94
N ARG A 888 20.00 -7.83 -18.71
CA ARG A 888 20.43 -6.96 -17.61
C ARG A 888 21.89 -7.21 -17.26
N THR A 889 22.60 -6.11 -17.02
CA THR A 889 23.99 -6.14 -16.56
C THR A 889 24.21 -5.22 -15.37
N ASP A 890 23.17 -4.54 -14.88
CA ASP A 890 23.26 -3.45 -13.91
C ASP A 890 21.99 -3.38 -13.03
N GLY A 891 22.08 -2.68 -11.90
CA GLY A 891 21.04 -2.61 -10.87
C GLY A 891 21.13 -3.73 -9.83
N GLU A 892 20.12 -3.80 -8.96
CA GLU A 892 20.00 -4.86 -7.95
C GLU A 892 20.18 -6.25 -8.57
N PHE A 893 20.96 -7.10 -7.90
CA PHE A 893 21.38 -8.46 -8.28
C PHE A 893 22.53 -8.55 -9.28
N PHE A 894 22.98 -7.45 -9.88
CA PHE A 894 24.01 -7.46 -10.94
C PHE A 894 25.26 -6.68 -10.53
N THR A 895 26.25 -7.38 -9.99
CA THR A 895 27.59 -6.82 -9.72
C THR A 895 28.46 -6.86 -10.97
N HIS A 896 29.20 -5.79 -11.22
CA HIS A 896 30.06 -5.65 -12.40
C HIS A 896 31.43 -6.31 -12.16
N ALA A 897 31.69 -7.42 -12.85
CA ALA A 897 33.00 -8.08 -12.82
C ALA A 897 34.08 -7.32 -13.63
N SER A 898 33.64 -6.50 -14.59
CA SER A 898 34.44 -5.62 -15.44
C SER A 898 33.71 -4.29 -15.57
N LEU A 899 34.45 -3.19 -15.66
CA LEU A 899 33.92 -1.83 -15.83
C LEU A 899 34.02 -1.36 -17.28
N GLY A 900 34.37 -2.25 -18.21
CA GLY A 900 34.26 -2.04 -19.64
C GLY A 900 32.81 -2.14 -20.14
N PHE A 901 32.62 -1.99 -21.44
CA PHE A 901 31.30 -2.19 -22.04
C PHE A 901 30.97 -3.70 -22.14
N PRO A 902 29.78 -4.14 -21.67
CA PRO A 902 29.36 -5.54 -21.79
C PRO A 902 29.28 -6.01 -23.24
N GLY A 903 29.42 -7.33 -23.44
CA GLY A 903 29.33 -7.96 -24.76
C GLY A 903 30.40 -7.47 -25.74
N SER A 904 30.01 -7.35 -27.02
CA SER A 904 30.91 -6.94 -28.12
C SER A 904 30.91 -5.41 -28.38
N GLN A 905 30.42 -4.61 -27.43
CA GLN A 905 30.19 -3.17 -27.62
C GLN A 905 31.49 -2.37 -27.83
N GLN A 906 32.59 -2.76 -27.18
CA GLN A 906 33.89 -2.10 -27.39
C GLN A 906 34.43 -2.39 -28.81
N GLN A 907 34.30 -3.62 -29.31
CA GLN A 907 34.72 -4.00 -30.66
C GLN A 907 33.94 -3.23 -31.73
N LEU A 908 32.64 -3.00 -31.50
CA LEU A 908 31.84 -2.12 -32.35
C LEU A 908 32.42 -0.70 -32.37
N LEU A 909 32.65 -0.10 -31.20
CA LEU A 909 33.20 1.27 -31.12
C LEU A 909 34.57 1.37 -31.79
N ASP A 910 35.46 0.42 -31.53
CA ASP A 910 36.82 0.38 -32.09
C ASP A 910 36.77 0.32 -33.62
N ALA A 911 35.91 -0.53 -34.20
CA ALA A 911 35.77 -0.64 -35.65
C ALA A 911 35.26 0.66 -36.31
N ILE A 912 34.38 1.41 -35.65
CA ILE A 912 33.90 2.71 -36.13
C ILE A 912 35.02 3.77 -36.07
N LEU A 913 35.78 3.80 -34.98
CA LEU A 913 36.90 4.71 -34.79
C LEU A 913 38.03 4.42 -35.79
N ASP A 914 38.35 3.15 -36.02
CA ASP A 914 39.37 2.71 -36.99
C ASP A 914 38.97 3.01 -38.43
N ALA A 915 37.66 3.09 -38.72
CA ALA A 915 37.15 3.54 -40.00
C ALA A 915 37.35 5.05 -40.24
N GLY A 916 37.82 5.81 -39.23
CA GLY A 916 38.10 7.24 -39.34
C GLY A 916 36.87 8.14 -39.42
N VAL A 917 35.70 7.65 -38.97
CA VAL A 917 34.45 8.40 -38.98
C VAL A 917 34.37 9.32 -37.75
N PRO A 918 34.04 10.61 -37.90
CA PRO A 918 33.77 11.47 -36.75
C PRO A 918 32.70 10.86 -35.85
N THR A 919 32.98 10.75 -34.55
CA THR A 919 32.22 9.90 -33.63
C THR A 919 31.84 10.62 -32.34
N ILE A 920 30.55 10.59 -32.02
CA ILE A 920 29.99 10.97 -30.72
C ILE A 920 29.63 9.68 -29.98
N VAL A 921 30.18 9.48 -28.79
CA VAL A 921 29.81 8.36 -27.91
C VAL A 921 28.77 8.84 -26.89
N VAL A 922 27.69 8.08 -26.74
CA VAL A 922 26.65 8.30 -25.72
C VAL A 922 26.65 7.11 -24.76
N LEU A 923 27.08 7.34 -23.53
CA LEU A 923 27.16 6.33 -22.47
C LEU A 923 25.84 6.26 -21.68
N SER A 924 25.22 5.08 -21.63
CA SER A 924 24.04 4.80 -20.81
C SER A 924 24.34 3.71 -19.78
N GLY A 925 23.95 3.90 -18.53
CA GLY A 925 24.25 2.95 -17.45
C GLY A 925 24.33 3.60 -16.08
N GLY A 926 24.19 2.80 -15.03
CA GLY A 926 24.32 3.22 -13.64
C GLY A 926 25.74 3.06 -13.06
N GLN A 927 26.62 2.30 -13.74
CA GLN A 927 28.00 2.09 -13.32
C GLN A 927 28.98 3.18 -13.79
N SER A 928 30.13 3.27 -13.12
CA SER A 928 31.30 3.96 -13.66
C SER A 928 32.01 3.09 -14.71
N PHE A 929 32.37 3.68 -15.85
CA PHE A 929 33.05 2.97 -16.94
C PHE A 929 34.56 3.26 -16.97
N VAL A 930 35.35 2.24 -17.31
CA VAL A 930 36.75 2.43 -17.73
C VAL A 930 36.77 2.82 -19.21
N LEU A 931 37.10 4.08 -19.48
CA LEU A 931 37.22 4.59 -20.84
C LEU A 931 38.66 4.41 -21.34
N ASN A 932 38.91 3.30 -22.03
CA ASN A 932 40.23 2.96 -22.53
C ASN A 932 40.75 3.97 -23.58
N ASN A 933 42.04 3.85 -23.94
CA ASN A 933 42.68 4.73 -24.93
C ASN A 933 41.96 4.77 -26.29
N SER A 934 41.32 3.67 -26.70
CA SER A 934 40.55 3.63 -27.94
C SER A 934 39.28 4.47 -27.84
N THR A 935 38.48 4.29 -26.78
CA THR A 935 37.27 5.09 -26.51
C THR A 935 37.60 6.59 -26.44
N MET A 936 38.74 6.93 -25.84
CA MET A 936 39.23 8.31 -25.78
C MET A 936 39.59 8.90 -27.15
N ARG A 937 39.65 8.12 -28.24
CA ARG A 937 39.80 8.64 -29.62
C ARG A 937 38.56 9.39 -30.11
N ALA A 938 37.36 9.08 -29.62
CA ALA A 938 36.10 9.73 -30.01
C ALA A 938 36.18 11.27 -29.95
N ASP A 939 35.44 11.96 -30.81
CA ASP A 939 35.45 13.43 -30.86
C ASP A 939 34.70 14.04 -29.66
N ALA A 940 33.61 13.40 -29.25
CA ALA A 940 32.85 13.78 -28.07
C ALA A 940 32.31 12.56 -27.31
N ILE A 941 32.20 12.69 -25.99
CA ILE A 941 31.64 11.66 -25.11
C ILE A 941 30.63 12.33 -24.17
N LEU A 942 29.39 11.87 -24.22
CA LEU A 942 28.29 12.27 -23.33
C LEU A 942 27.93 11.09 -22.43
N HIS A 943 27.66 11.35 -21.16
CA HIS A 943 27.09 10.35 -20.26
C HIS A 943 25.69 10.77 -19.82
N THR A 944 24.71 9.93 -20.14
CA THR A 944 23.30 10.15 -19.83
C THR A 944 22.84 9.36 -18.60
N PHE A 945 23.73 8.57 -17.99
CA PHE A 945 23.44 7.63 -16.92
C PHE A 945 22.20 6.77 -17.21
N LEU A 946 21.39 6.50 -16.20
CA LEU A 946 20.04 5.96 -16.36
C LEU A 946 19.04 7.10 -16.59
N ALA A 947 18.19 6.89 -17.60
CA ALA A 947 17.43 7.91 -18.30
C ALA A 947 16.00 8.07 -17.75
N GLY A 948 15.55 9.32 -17.69
CA GLY A 948 14.13 9.67 -17.59
C GLY A 948 13.48 9.84 -18.96
N GLU A 949 12.18 10.14 -18.97
CA GLU A 949 11.41 10.23 -20.21
C GLU A 949 11.88 11.33 -21.19
N PHE A 950 12.58 12.36 -20.69
CA PHE A 950 13.13 13.46 -21.49
C PHE A 950 14.65 13.41 -21.69
N THR A 951 15.34 12.39 -21.19
CA THR A 951 16.82 12.31 -21.28
C THR A 951 17.30 12.20 -22.73
N ALA A 952 16.64 11.38 -23.56
CA ALA A 952 16.98 11.25 -24.98
C ALA A 952 16.79 12.57 -25.75
N ASP A 953 15.67 13.26 -25.51
CA ASP A 953 15.39 14.57 -26.10
C ASP A 953 16.46 15.60 -25.69
N SER A 954 16.80 15.61 -24.40
CA SER A 954 17.81 16.51 -23.84
C SER A 954 19.20 16.23 -24.42
N THR A 955 19.53 14.95 -24.67
CA THR A 955 20.78 14.54 -25.33
C THR A 955 20.86 15.10 -26.75
N VAL A 956 19.78 15.00 -27.53
CA VAL A 956 19.73 15.57 -28.89
C VAL A 956 19.79 17.10 -28.86
N GLU A 957 19.13 17.75 -27.90
CA GLU A 957 19.21 19.19 -27.70
C GLU A 957 20.65 19.66 -27.38
N ILE A 958 21.37 18.91 -26.55
CA ILE A 958 22.79 19.15 -26.26
C ILE A 958 23.63 18.98 -27.52
N ILE A 959 23.49 17.86 -28.25
CA ILE A 959 24.23 17.62 -29.50
C ILE A 959 23.99 18.75 -30.50
N GLN A 960 22.76 19.26 -30.62
CA GLN A 960 22.41 20.36 -31.52
C GLN A 960 22.81 21.75 -30.98
N GLY A 961 23.27 21.87 -29.74
CA GLY A 961 23.66 23.14 -29.11
C GLY A 961 22.49 24.00 -28.64
N LYS A 962 21.29 23.43 -28.51
CA LYS A 962 20.12 24.10 -27.91
C LYS A 962 20.26 24.26 -26.40
N VAL A 963 21.04 23.38 -25.78
CA VAL A 963 21.36 23.37 -24.35
C VAL A 963 22.87 23.28 -24.20
N ASN A 964 23.45 24.13 -23.36
CA ASN A 964 24.85 24.00 -22.93
C ASN A 964 24.90 23.01 -21.75
N PRO A 965 25.60 21.87 -21.86
CA PRO A 965 25.68 20.89 -20.78
C PRO A 965 26.33 21.50 -19.54
N SER A 966 25.83 21.09 -18.37
CA SER A 966 26.32 21.58 -17.07
C SER A 966 26.28 20.53 -15.96
N GLY A 967 26.03 19.26 -16.31
CA GLY A 967 26.15 18.17 -15.37
C GLY A 967 27.61 17.94 -14.98
N LYS A 968 27.84 17.55 -13.72
CA LYS A 968 29.17 17.22 -13.18
C LYS A 968 29.11 15.85 -12.51
N LEU A 969 30.08 14.98 -12.77
CA LEU A 969 30.16 13.64 -12.20
C LEU A 969 30.07 13.66 -10.67
N THR A 970 29.34 12.71 -10.12
CA THR A 970 29.25 12.44 -8.67
C THR A 970 29.87 11.10 -8.30
N VAL A 971 30.42 10.41 -9.30
CA VAL A 971 31.24 9.21 -9.21
C VAL A 971 32.46 9.37 -10.10
N THR A 972 33.60 8.87 -9.66
CA THR A 972 34.86 8.91 -10.39
C THR A 972 34.86 7.84 -11.48
N MET A 973 35.34 8.19 -12.69
CA MET A 973 35.60 7.21 -13.74
C MET A 973 37.03 6.65 -13.59
N PRO A 974 37.20 5.36 -13.30
CA PRO A 974 38.51 4.79 -13.02
C PRO A 974 39.39 4.70 -14.28
N GLN A 975 40.71 4.79 -14.08
CA GLN A 975 41.72 4.65 -15.14
C GLN A 975 41.83 3.22 -15.66
N ALA A 976 41.62 2.24 -14.78
CA ALA A 976 41.79 0.82 -15.05
C ALA A 976 40.94 -0.02 -14.08
N GLU A 977 40.50 -1.19 -14.54
CA GLU A 977 39.65 -2.10 -13.76
C GLU A 977 40.35 -2.68 -12.53
N GLY A 978 41.67 -2.92 -12.61
CA GLY A 978 42.47 -3.44 -11.51
C GLY A 978 42.90 -2.40 -10.47
N ALA A 979 42.64 -1.11 -10.70
CA ALA A 979 43.06 -0.01 -9.82
C ALA A 979 42.12 0.23 -8.63
N LEU A 980 41.07 -0.60 -8.48
CA LEU A 980 40.00 -0.39 -7.52
C LEU A 980 40.46 -0.59 -6.07
N LEU A 981 39.95 0.18 -5.11
CA LEU A 981 38.89 1.20 -5.23
C LEU A 981 39.43 2.57 -5.69
N VAL A 982 38.79 3.23 -6.66
CA VAL A 982 39.16 4.58 -7.16
C VAL A 982 38.02 5.55 -6.90
N TYR A 983 38.18 6.38 -5.87
CA TYR A 983 37.29 7.48 -5.48
C TYR A 983 38.14 8.69 -5.06
N TYR A 984 37.57 9.90 -5.03
CA TYR A 984 38.39 11.11 -4.87
C TYR A 984 38.94 11.32 -3.44
N ASP A 985 38.17 10.92 -2.42
CA ASP A 985 38.44 11.14 -0.98
C ASP A 985 39.24 9.98 -0.36
N PHE A 986 40.24 9.47 -1.11
CA PHE A 986 41.16 8.43 -0.64
C PHE A 986 42.02 8.88 0.55
N LEU A 987 42.47 7.92 1.36
CA LEU A 987 43.40 8.22 2.45
C LEU A 987 44.80 8.56 1.90
N PRO A 988 45.51 9.53 2.49
CA PRO A 988 46.85 9.94 2.05
C PRO A 988 47.86 8.81 1.90
N SER A 989 47.84 7.84 2.81
CA SER A 989 48.66 6.63 2.79
C SER A 989 48.44 5.79 1.53
N GLU A 990 47.22 5.78 0.98
CA GLU A 990 46.86 5.04 -0.24
C GLU A 990 47.46 5.66 -1.52
N ALA A 991 47.95 6.89 -1.45
CA ALA A 991 48.55 7.60 -2.58
C ALA A 991 50.07 7.78 -2.46
N GLN A 992 50.71 7.26 -1.40
CA GLN A 992 52.15 7.37 -1.26
C GLN A 992 52.87 6.44 -2.25
N GLY A 993 53.65 7.07 -3.12
CA GLY A 993 54.62 6.39 -3.97
C GLY A 993 55.84 5.96 -3.15
N GLY A 994 56.40 4.78 -3.41
CA GLY A 994 57.64 4.35 -2.74
C GLY A 994 58.92 5.02 -3.28
N VAL A 995 60.10 4.49 -2.95
CA VAL A 995 61.40 5.15 -3.19
C VAL A 995 61.79 5.10 -4.68
N SER A 996 61.84 6.25 -5.35
CA SER A 996 62.19 6.34 -6.79
C SER A 996 63.69 6.54 -6.99
N PHE A 997 64.33 5.66 -7.78
CA PHE A 997 65.74 5.79 -8.16
C PHE A 997 65.95 6.02 -9.68
N ILE A 998 64.97 5.66 -10.52
CA ILE A 998 65.03 5.86 -11.98
C ILE A 998 63.63 6.21 -12.49
N GLN A 999 63.46 7.44 -12.96
CA GLN A 999 62.24 7.87 -13.66
C GLN A 999 62.63 8.30 -15.07
N THR A 1000 62.27 7.51 -16.07
CA THR A 1000 62.40 7.89 -17.48
C THR A 1000 61.03 7.77 -18.14
N PRO A 1001 60.78 8.43 -19.29
CA PRO A 1001 59.50 8.31 -20.01
C PRO A 1001 59.12 6.88 -20.41
N SER A 1002 60.07 5.94 -20.44
CA SER A 1002 59.90 4.56 -20.92
C SER A 1002 60.14 3.48 -19.85
N VAL A 1003 60.60 3.84 -18.65
CA VAL A 1003 60.79 2.93 -17.52
C VAL A 1003 60.08 3.49 -16.30
N CYS A 1004 59.08 2.74 -15.87
CA CYS A 1004 58.27 3.00 -14.68
C CYS A 1004 58.59 1.93 -13.63
N ALA A 1005 59.89 1.77 -13.34
CA ALA A 1005 60.39 0.87 -12.30
C ALA A 1005 60.51 1.68 -11.00
N THR A 1006 59.35 2.08 -10.47
CA THR A 1006 59.27 2.59 -9.11
C THR A 1006 59.19 1.39 -8.18
N TYR A 1007 60.00 1.35 -7.12
CA TYR A 1007 59.65 0.58 -5.94
C TYR A 1007 58.48 1.30 -5.31
N ASP A 1008 57.29 1.10 -5.88
CA ASP A 1008 56.08 1.77 -5.49
C ASP A 1008 55.31 0.85 -4.53
N TYR A 1009 54.82 1.39 -3.41
CA TYR A 1009 53.82 0.68 -2.61
C TYR A 1009 52.45 0.66 -3.31
N ASN A 1010 52.35 1.32 -4.47
CA ASN A 1010 51.18 1.43 -5.33
C ASN A 1010 51.40 0.82 -6.73
N PHE A 1011 50.39 0.90 -7.58
CA PHE A 1011 50.43 0.41 -8.95
C PHE A 1011 51.47 1.15 -9.81
N PRO A 1012 52.36 0.44 -10.53
CA PRO A 1012 53.29 1.07 -11.47
C PRO A 1012 52.52 1.93 -12.48
N CYS A 1013 52.83 3.23 -12.51
CA CYS A 1013 52.30 4.24 -13.42
C CYS A 1013 50.80 4.61 -13.26
N LEU A 1014 50.10 4.11 -12.24
CA LEU A 1014 48.73 4.54 -11.94
C LEU A 1014 48.73 5.30 -10.62
N LYS A 1015 48.43 6.60 -10.69
CA LYS A 1015 48.32 7.46 -9.51
C LYS A 1015 46.84 7.60 -9.13
N ARG A 1016 46.47 7.20 -7.91
CA ARG A 1016 45.11 7.34 -7.36
C ARG A 1016 44.52 8.74 -7.53
N GLY A 1017 45.34 9.78 -7.33
CA GLY A 1017 44.93 11.18 -7.44
C GLY A 1017 44.77 11.74 -8.85
N ASP A 1018 44.96 10.94 -9.90
CA ASP A 1018 45.06 11.43 -11.29
C ASP A 1018 44.00 10.80 -12.21
N ALA A 1019 42.85 10.42 -11.67
CA ALA A 1019 41.75 9.90 -12.47
C ALA A 1019 41.39 10.92 -13.59
N PRO A 1020 41.31 10.52 -14.88
CA PRO A 1020 41.11 11.45 -16.00
C PRO A 1020 39.81 12.25 -15.91
N MET A 1021 38.78 11.63 -15.35
CA MET A 1021 37.46 12.21 -15.13
C MET A 1021 37.05 11.94 -13.67
N PRO A 1022 37.58 12.74 -12.73
CA PRO A 1022 37.40 12.50 -11.30
C PRO A 1022 36.06 13.06 -10.81
N PHE A 1023 35.75 12.86 -9.53
CA PHE A 1023 34.58 13.47 -8.88
C PHE A 1023 34.47 14.97 -9.17
N GLY A 1024 33.26 15.42 -9.50
CA GLY A 1024 32.95 16.79 -9.88
C GLY A 1024 33.28 17.17 -11.32
N TYR A 1025 33.83 16.26 -12.13
CA TYR A 1025 34.24 16.57 -13.51
C TYR A 1025 33.05 16.66 -14.48
N GLY A 1026 33.10 17.62 -15.39
CA GLY A 1026 32.13 17.78 -16.46
C GLY A 1026 32.39 19.05 -17.25
N LEU A 1027 32.41 18.93 -18.57
CA LEU A 1027 32.71 20.01 -19.49
C LEU A 1027 31.47 20.84 -19.82
N SER A 1028 31.71 22.05 -20.32
CA SER A 1028 30.70 22.95 -20.87
C SER A 1028 31.10 23.36 -22.28
N TYR A 1029 30.16 23.90 -23.07
CA TYR A 1029 30.49 24.59 -24.32
C TYR A 1029 31.12 25.98 -24.10
N THR A 1030 31.22 26.42 -22.84
CA THR A 1030 31.99 27.60 -22.43
C THR A 1030 33.06 27.20 -21.42
N THR A 1031 33.93 28.14 -21.04
CA THR A 1031 35.00 27.93 -20.06
C THR A 1031 34.83 28.89 -18.88
N PHE A 1032 35.27 28.46 -17.70
CA PHE A 1032 35.23 29.25 -16.48
C PHE A 1032 36.62 29.32 -15.86
N ASP A 1033 37.00 30.50 -15.36
CA ASP A 1033 38.14 30.66 -14.47
C ASP A 1033 37.62 30.95 -13.05
N ILE A 1034 38.09 30.16 -12.09
CA ILE A 1034 37.76 30.29 -10.67
C ILE A 1034 39.02 30.79 -9.97
N SER A 1035 38.97 31.92 -9.27
CA SER A 1035 40.12 32.47 -8.56
C SER A 1035 40.60 31.57 -7.42
N ALA A 1036 41.81 31.82 -6.90
CA ALA A 1036 42.20 31.24 -5.61
C ALA A 1036 41.20 31.68 -4.52
N PRO A 1037 40.91 30.81 -3.53
CA PRO A 1037 39.99 31.16 -2.45
C PRO A 1037 40.63 32.16 -1.51
N ASN A 1038 39.86 33.19 -1.14
CA ASN A 1038 40.17 34.00 0.04
C ASN A 1038 39.42 33.40 1.23
N VAL A 1039 40.17 32.99 2.25
CA VAL A 1039 39.66 32.28 3.42
C VAL A 1039 39.94 33.13 4.66
N THR A 1040 38.89 33.37 5.45
CA THR A 1040 38.98 34.09 6.72
C THR A 1040 38.22 33.32 7.79
N GLN A 1041 38.61 33.46 9.04
CA GLN A 1041 37.91 32.88 10.18
C GLN A 1041 37.56 33.99 11.18
N LYS A 1042 36.31 34.00 11.64
CA LYS A 1042 35.82 34.93 12.66
C LYS A 1042 34.64 34.32 13.40
N ASP A 1043 34.58 34.52 14.72
CA ASP A 1043 33.44 34.16 15.58
C ASP A 1043 32.97 32.69 15.39
N GLY A 1044 33.92 31.75 15.27
CA GLY A 1044 33.62 30.32 15.09
C GLY A 1044 33.11 29.94 13.70
N THR A 1045 33.25 30.81 12.70
CA THR A 1045 32.83 30.58 11.31
C THR A 1045 33.99 30.83 10.36
N VAL A 1046 34.17 29.93 9.39
CA VAL A 1046 35.10 30.10 8.26
C VAL A 1046 34.32 30.65 7.07
N SER A 1047 34.77 31.79 6.54
CA SER A 1047 34.23 32.43 5.34
C SER A 1047 35.18 32.23 4.17
N ILE A 1048 34.67 31.70 3.06
CA ILE A 1048 35.43 31.43 1.84
C ILE A 1048 34.79 32.21 0.70
N SER A 1049 35.59 33.00 -0.03
CA SER A 1049 35.13 33.73 -1.21
C SER A 1049 36.00 33.44 -2.44
N VAL A 1050 35.36 33.20 -3.58
CA VAL A 1050 36.03 33.03 -4.89
C VAL A 1050 35.34 33.89 -5.95
N THR A 1051 36.11 34.41 -6.90
CA THR A 1051 35.57 35.06 -8.10
C THR A 1051 35.53 34.04 -9.23
N VAL A 1052 34.37 33.87 -9.85
CA VAL A 1052 34.19 33.01 -11.03
C VAL A 1052 33.87 33.86 -12.24
N THR A 1053 34.61 33.66 -13.32
CA THR A 1053 34.44 34.40 -14.58
C THR A 1053 34.17 33.42 -15.71
N ASN A 1054 33.11 33.65 -16.48
CA ASN A 1054 32.88 32.93 -17.74
C ASN A 1054 33.80 33.51 -18.82
N THR A 1055 34.86 32.78 -19.13
CA THR A 1055 35.92 33.18 -20.07
C THR A 1055 35.65 32.74 -21.51
N GLY A 1056 34.63 31.91 -21.73
CA GLY A 1056 34.30 31.41 -23.06
C GLY A 1056 33.34 32.33 -23.83
N SER A 1057 32.74 31.77 -24.90
CA SER A 1057 31.94 32.54 -25.87
C SER A 1057 30.43 32.42 -25.70
N LEU A 1058 29.97 31.53 -24.81
CA LEU A 1058 28.56 31.22 -24.58
C LEU A 1058 28.19 31.43 -23.11
N ALA A 1059 26.90 31.66 -22.84
CA ALA A 1059 26.39 31.53 -21.48
C ALA A 1059 26.45 30.06 -21.04
N GLY A 1060 26.67 29.83 -19.76
CA GLY A 1060 26.74 28.49 -19.20
C GLY A 1060 26.58 28.49 -17.69
N LYS A 1061 26.33 27.30 -17.15
CA LYS A 1061 26.26 27.06 -15.71
C LYS A 1061 27.50 26.33 -15.24
N GLU A 1062 27.98 26.70 -14.06
CA GLU A 1062 29.16 26.11 -13.43
C GLU A 1062 28.86 25.80 -11.97
N VAL A 1063 29.57 24.80 -11.42
CA VAL A 1063 29.47 24.38 -10.03
C VAL A 1063 30.80 24.70 -9.35
N VAL A 1064 30.78 25.64 -8.42
CA VAL A 1064 31.95 25.88 -7.56
C VAL A 1064 31.91 24.88 -6.43
N GLN A 1065 32.96 24.08 -6.31
CA GLN A 1065 33.09 23.01 -5.31
C GLN A 1065 34.15 23.43 -4.29
N VAL A 1066 33.85 23.27 -3.00
CA VAL A 1066 34.73 23.60 -1.88
C VAL A 1066 35.09 22.34 -1.13
N TYR A 1067 36.38 22.06 -1.02
CA TYR A 1067 36.91 20.93 -0.27
C TYR A 1067 37.77 21.40 0.88
N GLN A 1068 37.85 20.59 1.93
CA GLN A 1068 38.64 20.91 3.12
C GLN A 1068 39.47 19.71 3.57
N ARG A 1069 40.55 20.00 4.30
CA ARG A 1069 41.25 19.03 5.14
C ARG A 1069 42.11 19.75 6.20
N PRO A 1070 42.18 19.25 7.45
CA PRO A 1070 43.24 19.66 8.38
C PRO A 1070 44.62 19.20 7.87
N THR A 1071 45.67 19.99 8.10
CA THR A 1071 47.03 19.63 7.66
C THR A 1071 47.61 18.46 8.45
N ASN A 1072 47.25 18.35 9.73
CA ASN A 1072 47.57 17.25 10.62
C ASN A 1072 46.30 16.84 11.35
N SER A 1073 46.16 15.54 11.65
CA SER A 1073 45.03 14.99 12.38
C SER A 1073 45.45 13.84 13.29
N GLU A 1074 44.69 13.57 14.36
CA GLU A 1074 44.97 12.46 15.29
C GLU A 1074 44.79 11.09 14.64
N ILE A 1075 43.85 10.99 13.71
CA ILE A 1075 43.63 9.82 12.86
C ILE A 1075 43.86 10.19 11.40
N GLU A 1076 44.09 9.21 10.54
CA GLU A 1076 44.15 9.47 9.10
C GLU A 1076 42.76 9.85 8.57
N LEU A 1077 42.70 10.97 7.83
CA LEU A 1077 41.49 11.49 7.19
C LEU A 1077 41.69 11.55 5.68
N PRO A 1078 40.59 11.51 4.89
CA PRO A 1078 40.65 11.68 3.45
C PRO A 1078 41.50 12.86 2.98
N ASN A 1079 42.12 12.69 1.82
CA ASN A 1079 42.99 13.68 1.21
C ASN A 1079 42.32 15.06 1.00
N LYS A 1080 40.99 15.08 0.82
CA LYS A 1080 40.06 16.18 0.59
C LYS A 1080 38.67 15.66 0.93
N ARG A 1081 37.81 16.51 1.50
CA ARG A 1081 36.37 16.25 1.63
C ARG A 1081 35.56 17.42 1.11
N LEU A 1082 34.57 17.16 0.27
CA LEU A 1082 33.59 18.16 -0.16
C LEU A 1082 32.86 18.66 1.09
N ILE A 1083 32.74 19.98 1.21
CA ILE A 1083 32.04 20.59 2.34
C ILE A 1083 31.01 21.62 1.91
N ARG A 1084 31.14 22.22 0.72
CA ARG A 1084 30.12 23.11 0.14
C ARG A 1084 30.19 23.06 -1.39
N PHE A 1085 29.07 23.35 -2.03
CA PHE A 1085 29.02 23.63 -3.45
C PHE A 1085 27.96 24.68 -3.78
N GLN A 1086 28.09 25.35 -4.93
CA GLN A 1086 27.02 26.21 -5.45
C GLN A 1086 27.04 26.20 -6.97
N LYS A 1087 25.86 25.94 -7.57
CA LYS A 1087 25.63 26.07 -9.00
C LYS A 1087 25.00 27.41 -9.34
N PHE A 1088 25.43 28.02 -10.44
CA PHE A 1088 24.83 29.25 -10.96
C PHE A 1088 25.14 29.42 -12.45
N GLU A 1089 24.38 30.30 -13.11
CA GLU A 1089 24.60 30.68 -14.51
C GLU A 1089 25.41 31.97 -14.62
N LEU A 1090 26.30 32.04 -15.61
CA LEU A 1090 27.00 33.26 -16.00
C LEU A 1090 26.86 33.50 -17.51
N LYS A 1091 26.55 34.75 -17.87
CA LYS A 1091 26.65 35.23 -19.25
C LYS A 1091 28.11 35.30 -19.68
N ARG A 1092 28.35 35.37 -21.00
CA ARG A 1092 29.69 35.57 -21.58
C ARG A 1092 30.40 36.77 -20.93
N GLY A 1093 31.63 36.56 -20.45
CA GLY A 1093 32.46 37.60 -19.84
C GLY A 1093 32.00 38.10 -18.47
N GLN A 1094 30.91 37.55 -17.92
CA GLN A 1094 30.42 37.93 -16.59
C GLN A 1094 31.30 37.29 -15.50
N SER A 1095 31.59 38.08 -14.47
CA SER A 1095 32.20 37.60 -13.23
C SER A 1095 31.20 37.67 -12.07
N LYS A 1096 31.30 36.73 -11.13
CA LYS A 1096 30.51 36.70 -9.88
C LYS A 1096 31.40 36.28 -8.72
N VAL A 1097 31.28 36.99 -7.59
CA VAL A 1097 31.86 36.54 -6.32
C VAL A 1097 30.90 35.57 -5.65
N VAL A 1098 31.42 34.40 -5.29
CA VAL A 1098 30.70 33.32 -4.63
C VAL A 1098 31.23 33.21 -3.21
N ASN A 1099 30.34 33.25 -2.22
CA ASN A 1099 30.69 33.25 -0.80
C ASN A 1099 30.09 32.03 -0.11
N PHE A 1100 30.91 31.37 0.71
CA PHE A 1100 30.51 30.25 1.55
C PHE A 1100 30.77 30.58 3.01
N SER A 1101 29.82 30.22 3.86
CA SER A 1101 29.94 30.29 5.31
C SER A 1101 29.90 28.88 5.87
N ILE A 1102 30.94 28.53 6.64
CA ILE A 1102 31.13 27.19 7.20
C ILE A 1102 31.32 27.33 8.70
N PRO A 1103 30.31 26.93 9.51
CA PRO A 1103 30.49 26.81 10.96
C PRO A 1103 31.69 25.91 11.27
N LYS A 1104 32.51 26.27 12.26
CA LYS A 1104 33.67 25.46 12.68
C LYS A 1104 33.28 24.02 13.00
N ASN A 1105 32.08 23.84 13.56
CA ASN A 1105 31.52 22.52 13.86
C ASN A 1105 31.26 21.64 12.64
N ASP A 1106 31.29 22.14 11.41
CA ASP A 1106 31.13 21.32 10.19
C ASP A 1106 32.46 20.76 9.69
N LEU A 1107 33.59 21.17 10.28
CA LEU A 1107 34.95 20.75 9.88
C LEU A 1107 35.46 19.53 10.65
N GLY A 1108 34.65 19.01 11.57
CA GLY A 1108 35.03 17.92 12.45
C GLY A 1108 34.96 16.54 11.81
N HIS A 1109 35.37 15.55 12.59
CA HIS A 1109 35.32 14.13 12.24
C HIS A 1109 35.09 13.31 13.50
N TYR A 1110 34.83 12.02 13.32
CA TYR A 1110 34.68 11.08 14.43
C TYR A 1110 35.99 10.33 14.71
N ASN A 1111 36.42 10.32 15.96
CA ASN A 1111 37.49 9.46 16.46
C ASN A 1111 36.94 8.57 17.58
N ASN A 1112 36.87 7.26 17.34
CA ASN A 1112 36.24 6.25 18.19
C ASN A 1112 34.83 6.65 18.62
N ALA A 1113 33.96 6.95 17.64
CA ALA A 1113 32.59 7.43 17.80
C ALA A 1113 32.43 8.81 18.49
N LYS A 1114 33.52 9.49 18.86
CA LYS A 1114 33.47 10.84 19.42
C LYS A 1114 33.66 11.89 18.33
N TYR A 1115 32.69 12.78 18.18
CA TYR A 1115 32.81 13.91 17.28
C TYR A 1115 33.77 14.95 17.86
N GLN A 1116 34.76 15.36 17.06
CA GLN A 1116 35.72 16.38 17.44
C GLN A 1116 36.08 17.29 16.27
N VAL A 1117 36.40 18.55 16.59
CA VAL A 1117 36.98 19.50 15.63
C VAL A 1117 38.38 19.84 16.13
N GLU A 1118 39.39 19.50 15.34
CA GLU A 1118 40.77 19.75 15.72
C GLU A 1118 41.14 21.22 15.51
N SER A 1119 41.94 21.77 16.42
CA SER A 1119 42.63 23.05 16.23
C SER A 1119 43.87 22.88 15.36
N GLY A 1120 44.20 23.86 14.54
CA GLY A 1120 45.37 23.79 13.68
C GLY A 1120 45.13 24.43 12.33
N GLU A 1121 46.05 24.19 11.40
CA GLU A 1121 45.94 24.69 10.03
C GLU A 1121 45.03 23.78 9.20
N TYR A 1122 44.11 24.41 8.46
CA TYR A 1122 43.23 23.74 7.50
C TYR A 1122 43.53 24.27 6.11
N ILE A 1123 43.55 23.37 5.13
CA ILE A 1123 43.64 23.71 3.71
C ILE A 1123 42.22 23.65 3.14
N PHE A 1124 41.84 24.69 2.40
CA PHE A 1124 40.62 24.75 1.63
C PHE A 1124 40.96 24.80 0.14
N TRP A 1125 40.38 23.89 -0.65
CA TRP A 1125 40.46 23.91 -2.10
C TRP A 1125 39.15 24.37 -2.70
N THR A 1126 39.23 25.14 -3.78
CA THR A 1126 38.08 25.54 -4.59
C THR A 1126 38.36 25.31 -6.06
N GLY A 1127 37.38 24.81 -6.80
CA GLY A 1127 37.52 24.59 -8.24
C GLY A 1127 36.27 24.01 -8.88
N SER A 1128 36.41 23.64 -10.15
CA SER A 1128 35.34 23.07 -10.99
C SER A 1128 35.21 21.55 -10.88
N SER A 1129 36.20 20.87 -10.30
CA SER A 1129 36.21 19.43 -10.02
C SER A 1129 37.38 19.10 -9.09
N THR A 1130 37.51 17.84 -8.69
CA THR A 1130 38.68 17.34 -7.92
C THR A 1130 39.95 17.15 -8.76
N LYS A 1131 39.88 17.38 -10.08
CA LYS A 1131 41.04 17.34 -10.96
C LYS A 1131 42.08 18.34 -10.49
N ILE A 1132 43.34 17.90 -10.37
CA ILE A 1132 44.43 18.70 -9.79
C ILE A 1132 44.57 20.07 -10.48
N THR A 1133 44.39 20.13 -11.80
CA THR A 1133 44.50 21.37 -12.59
C THR A 1133 43.36 22.36 -12.35
N ASP A 1134 42.24 21.90 -11.80
CA ASP A 1134 41.03 22.71 -11.61
C ASP A 1134 41.00 23.36 -10.20
N LEU A 1135 41.81 22.85 -9.27
CA LEU A 1135 41.80 23.26 -7.87
C LEU A 1135 42.84 24.35 -7.59
N LYS A 1136 42.41 25.40 -6.89
CA LYS A 1136 43.26 26.38 -6.22
C LYS A 1136 42.99 26.32 -4.71
N ASN A 1137 43.96 26.66 -3.87
CA ASN A 1137 43.80 26.54 -2.42
C ASN A 1137 44.31 27.75 -1.63
N ALA A 1138 43.91 27.78 -0.37
CA ALA A 1138 44.44 28.67 0.67
C ALA A 1138 44.35 27.97 2.03
N THR A 1139 45.16 28.42 2.99
CA THR A 1139 45.17 27.88 4.35
C THR A 1139 44.68 28.90 5.37
N VAL A 1140 44.12 28.40 6.47
CA VAL A 1140 43.72 29.20 7.63
C VAL A 1140 43.92 28.38 8.91
N THR A 1141 44.24 29.05 10.01
CA THR A 1141 44.39 28.42 11.33
C THR A 1141 43.10 28.58 12.13
N LEU A 1142 42.58 27.49 12.73
CA LEU A 1142 41.32 27.43 13.50
C LEU A 1142 41.47 27.34 15.01
#